data_AF-A0A857JLS1-F1
#
_entry.id   AF-A0A857JLS1-F1
#
_cell.length_a   1.000
_cell.length_b   1.000
_cell.length_c   1.000
_cell.angle_alpha   90.00
_cell.angle_beta   90.00
_cell.angle_gamma   90.00
#
_symmetry.space_group_name_H-M   'P 1'
#
loop_
_entity.id
_entity.type
_entity.pdbx_description
1 polymer ?
#
loop_
_entity_poly.entity_id
_entity_poly.type
_entity_poly.pdbx_seq_one_letter_code
_entity_poly.pdbx_strand_id
1 'polypeptide(L)'
;MSNVPNSRLSLFLLLFALMSFSQLSRAALVENIEQFNKAAASVGPGDEIVLANGTWNNVELVLKGKGQADKPITLKAQTPGKVIITGQSNLAFSGEYIVVSGLVFKDGATPTGEVISFRTSNEDVANHSRVTNTVIDNFSTDLRQMSDLWVAMYGKHNRFDHNSLVNKRNRGVTLAVRMNSEASRKNHHIIEYNYFGPRQILGANGGETLRIGTSHFSREYSNTTAQFNYFDRTNGEHEIISNKSSGNSLINNVFFETQGTLTMRHGHFTTVEGNYFLGNRKPNTGGIRIINESQSVSNNYMYGLTGKRLRGALVIMNGVPNSPPNRYDPVIDSAMNNNIVIDSDHIELGAGADAERSAPPTTSEFKGNIILGKTNLDPFTLYDDMSGINFEGNYLNEEASTPIKNGFASTPYSVTTNQYGLKSPDKALLEKIGFGEVKLPVTKEEVGADFYPKNETVIAFQSGKHIKVEPGTDTLISALAASHPGDVLVLQNGGEYLLTKFAEIHHPITIMAKKGQKPLIRSQKPNFINIENGGALEVENLWFDGAESPDYKGNTIISTSGYSMNINYNLAVRNVKVTDLDVNGYFYFFKANPGTFADSIEIVDSEFSNITGAILQLNREVDDLGVYSVENLLISGNTFTDVKEEVVTVYRGGTDESTFGPMVTVKDNTLTNVGKGPTHRSAASMYFHGVQKLNISNTNWNDSAPLTLYLTNGDPVTVIENVEMKNTDKIQANNDDYQSTNVTYD
;
A
#
# COMPACT_ATOMS: atom_id res chain seq x y z
N MET A 1 -41.35 90.00 -16.73
CA MET A 1 -40.81 89.39 -17.95
C MET A 1 -39.41 88.88 -17.60
N SER A 2 -39.27 87.61 -17.21
CA SER A 2 -38.89 86.45 -18.07
C SER A 2 -37.44 86.58 -18.57
N ASN A 3 -36.49 85.64 -18.43
CA ASN A 3 -36.53 84.19 -18.21
C ASN A 3 -35.19 83.62 -17.69
N VAL A 4 -35.31 82.67 -16.75
CA VAL A 4 -34.68 81.33 -16.55
C VAL A 4 -33.21 81.03 -16.97
N PRO A 5 -32.41 80.40 -16.06
CA PRO A 5 -31.09 79.79 -16.32
C PRO A 5 -31.16 78.25 -16.57
N ASN A 6 -30.22 77.70 -17.36
CA ASN A 6 -30.14 76.26 -17.70
C ASN A 6 -28.84 75.59 -17.21
N SER A 7 -28.92 74.96 -16.03
CA SER A 7 -28.54 73.57 -15.64
C SER A 7 -27.65 72.65 -16.50
N ARG A 8 -26.65 73.12 -17.28
CA ARG A 8 -25.88 72.23 -18.18
C ARG A 8 -24.62 71.53 -17.64
N LEU A 9 -24.20 71.72 -16.39
CA LEU A 9 -22.89 71.19 -15.93
C LEU A 9 -22.93 69.96 -15.01
N SER A 10 -24.10 69.55 -14.50
CA SER A 10 -24.20 68.39 -13.57
C SER A 10 -24.62 67.07 -14.22
N LEU A 11 -24.90 67.05 -15.53
CA LEU A 11 -25.35 65.83 -16.23
C LEU A 11 -24.21 65.02 -16.88
N PHE A 12 -23.01 65.60 -17.01
CA PHE A 12 -21.87 64.91 -17.65
C PHE A 12 -21.02 64.08 -16.67
N LEU A 13 -21.12 64.31 -15.36
CA LEU A 13 -20.45 63.52 -14.32
C LEU A 13 -21.29 62.34 -13.80
N LEU A 14 -22.61 62.32 -14.07
CA LEU A 14 -23.49 61.22 -13.64
C LEU A 14 -23.62 60.09 -14.67
N LEU A 15 -23.23 60.32 -15.94
CA LEU A 15 -23.24 59.29 -16.99
C LEU A 15 -21.97 58.42 -17.04
N PHE A 16 -20.89 58.82 -16.37
CA PHE A 16 -19.67 58.01 -16.27
C PHE A 16 -19.64 57.07 -15.05
N ALA A 17 -20.61 57.20 -14.13
CA ALA A 17 -20.71 56.38 -12.91
C ALA A 17 -21.64 55.16 -13.04
N LEU A 18 -22.24 54.93 -14.22
CA LEU A 18 -23.20 53.83 -14.46
C LEU A 18 -22.76 52.82 -15.52
N MET A 19 -21.53 52.91 -16.04
CA MET A 19 -20.88 51.77 -16.70
C MET A 19 -20.19 50.89 -15.65
N SER A 20 -20.97 50.41 -14.69
CA SER A 20 -20.68 49.13 -14.05
C SER A 20 -20.86 48.09 -15.15
N PHE A 21 -19.82 47.83 -15.95
CA PHE A 21 -19.78 46.62 -16.77
C PHE A 21 -19.92 45.46 -15.79
N SER A 22 -21.13 44.95 -15.64
CA SER A 22 -21.33 43.59 -15.18
C SER A 22 -20.59 42.74 -16.21
N GLN A 23 -19.35 42.32 -15.89
CA GLN A 23 -18.71 41.24 -16.62
C GLN A 23 -19.67 40.06 -16.50
N LEU A 24 -20.41 39.78 -17.59
CA LEU A 24 -21.18 38.55 -17.68
C LEU A 24 -20.17 37.41 -17.59
N SER A 25 -20.35 36.53 -16.60
CA SER A 25 -19.66 35.25 -16.52
C SER A 25 -19.84 34.51 -17.84
N ARG A 26 -18.73 34.12 -18.48
CA ARG A 26 -18.75 33.36 -19.72
C ARG A 26 -18.60 31.87 -19.38
N ALA A 27 -19.66 31.10 -19.60
CA ALA A 27 -19.57 29.65 -19.66
C ALA A 27 -19.15 29.20 -21.06
N ALA A 28 -17.98 28.60 -21.19
CA ALA A 28 -17.47 28.02 -22.42
C ALA A 28 -17.56 26.48 -22.35
N LEU A 29 -18.55 25.90 -23.04
CA LEU A 29 -18.55 24.47 -23.33
C LEU A 29 -17.44 24.17 -24.34
N VAL A 30 -16.53 23.26 -23.99
CA VAL A 30 -15.43 22.83 -24.85
C VAL A 30 -15.51 21.33 -25.07
N GLU A 31 -15.29 20.90 -26.31
CA GLU A 31 -15.49 19.51 -26.75
C GLU A 31 -14.16 18.80 -27.05
N ASN A 32 -13.05 19.54 -27.09
CA ASN A 32 -11.71 19.02 -27.36
C ASN A 32 -10.61 19.94 -26.80
N ILE A 33 -9.35 19.46 -26.89
CA ILE A 33 -8.18 20.15 -26.33
C ILE A 33 -7.91 21.51 -26.99
N GLU A 34 -8.19 21.68 -28.29
CA GLU A 34 -8.00 22.96 -28.98
C GLU A 34 -8.95 24.04 -28.44
N GLN A 35 -10.22 23.66 -28.24
CA GLN A 35 -11.23 24.54 -27.66
C GLN A 35 -10.93 24.85 -26.19
N PHE A 36 -10.48 23.86 -25.41
CA PHE A 36 -10.00 24.06 -24.04
C PHE A 36 -8.85 25.08 -23.99
N ASN A 37 -7.80 24.88 -24.80
CA ASN A 37 -6.64 25.77 -24.83
C ASN A 37 -7.02 27.21 -25.20
N LYS A 38 -7.96 27.38 -26.15
CA LYS A 38 -8.48 28.70 -26.52
C LYS A 38 -9.25 29.35 -25.37
N ALA A 39 -10.07 28.59 -24.63
CA ALA A 39 -10.81 29.10 -23.49
C ALA A 39 -9.86 29.48 -22.34
N ALA A 40 -8.92 28.58 -22.00
CA ALA A 40 -7.91 28.76 -20.95
C ALA A 40 -7.02 29.98 -21.18
N ALA A 41 -6.70 30.32 -22.43
CA ALA A 41 -5.89 31.50 -22.76
C ALA A 41 -6.59 32.85 -22.49
N SER A 42 -7.92 32.87 -22.34
CA SER A 42 -8.71 34.10 -22.19
C SER A 42 -9.55 34.17 -20.91
N VAL A 43 -9.38 33.20 -20.01
CA VAL A 43 -10.23 33.04 -18.82
C VAL A 43 -10.00 34.17 -17.81
N GLY A 44 -11.08 34.70 -17.24
CA GLY A 44 -11.05 35.74 -16.21
C GLY A 44 -11.95 35.42 -15.01
N PRO A 45 -11.98 36.31 -13.98
CA PRO A 45 -12.79 36.11 -12.79
C PRO A 45 -14.27 35.79 -13.10
N GLY A 46 -14.76 34.68 -12.56
CA GLY A 46 -16.15 34.23 -12.70
C GLY A 46 -16.44 33.45 -13.98
N ASP A 47 -15.47 33.27 -14.88
CA ASP A 47 -15.66 32.45 -16.08
C ASP A 47 -15.66 30.94 -15.75
N GLU A 48 -16.38 30.18 -16.57
CA GLU A 48 -16.44 28.72 -16.48
C GLU A 48 -15.94 28.08 -17.78
N ILE A 49 -15.06 27.09 -17.66
CA ILE A 49 -14.71 26.15 -18.72
C ILE A 49 -15.40 24.82 -18.39
N VAL A 50 -16.34 24.42 -19.24
CA VAL A 50 -17.13 23.20 -19.07
C VAL A 50 -16.65 22.16 -20.08
N LEU A 51 -16.03 21.08 -19.61
CA LEU A 51 -15.63 19.97 -20.47
C LEU A 51 -16.87 19.16 -20.87
N ALA A 52 -17.13 19.01 -22.16
CA ALA A 52 -18.24 18.21 -22.66
C ALA A 52 -18.09 16.73 -22.27
N ASN A 53 -19.23 16.07 -22.05
CA ASN A 53 -19.32 14.64 -21.78
C ASN A 53 -18.61 13.83 -22.88
N GLY A 54 -17.85 12.82 -22.48
CA GLY A 54 -17.10 11.96 -23.39
C GLY A 54 -15.73 11.59 -22.84
N THR A 55 -14.95 10.94 -23.71
CA THR A 55 -13.58 10.52 -23.41
C THR A 55 -12.59 11.55 -23.94
N TRP A 56 -11.77 12.08 -23.04
CA TRP A 56 -10.67 13.01 -23.30
C TRP A 56 -9.35 12.23 -23.24
N ASN A 57 -8.92 11.71 -24.39
CA ASN A 57 -7.77 10.82 -24.47
C ASN A 57 -6.49 11.58 -24.85
N ASN A 58 -5.39 11.32 -24.13
CA ASN A 58 -4.08 11.94 -24.34
C ASN A 58 -4.13 13.48 -24.32
N VAL A 59 -4.67 14.05 -23.23
CA VAL A 59 -4.81 15.49 -23.05
C VAL A 59 -4.04 16.00 -21.84
N GLU A 60 -3.27 17.07 -22.05
CA GLU A 60 -2.61 17.79 -20.97
C GLU A 60 -3.35 19.11 -20.73
N LEU A 61 -4.19 19.14 -19.68
CA LEU A 61 -5.01 20.29 -19.36
C LEU A 61 -4.20 21.31 -18.55
N VAL A 62 -3.79 22.41 -19.18
CA VAL A 62 -3.05 23.50 -18.51
C VAL A 62 -3.92 24.74 -18.35
N LEU A 63 -4.18 25.16 -17.11
CA LEU A 63 -5.02 26.32 -16.79
C LEU A 63 -4.25 27.35 -15.95
N LYS A 64 -4.04 28.55 -16.50
CA LYS A 64 -3.49 29.68 -15.76
C LYS A 64 -4.56 30.76 -15.64
N GLY A 65 -4.85 31.22 -14.42
CA GLY A 65 -5.89 32.22 -14.24
C GLY A 65 -5.92 32.83 -12.85
N LYS A 66 -6.41 34.07 -12.75
CA LYS A 66 -6.61 34.77 -11.49
C LYS A 66 -8.08 35.11 -11.33
N GLY A 67 -8.81 34.26 -10.62
CA GLY A 67 -10.17 34.53 -10.16
C GLY A 67 -10.20 35.48 -8.97
N GLN A 68 -11.37 35.61 -8.36
CA GLN A 68 -11.60 36.35 -7.12
C GLN A 68 -12.37 35.46 -6.14
N ALA A 69 -12.31 35.77 -4.84
CA ALA A 69 -12.98 34.97 -3.80
C ALA A 69 -14.49 34.79 -4.04
N ASP A 70 -15.17 35.81 -4.56
CA ASP A 70 -16.58 35.80 -4.92
C ASP A 70 -16.85 35.41 -6.39
N LYS A 71 -15.80 35.36 -7.22
CA LYS A 71 -15.86 35.06 -8.66
C LYS A 71 -14.70 34.14 -9.06
N PRO A 72 -14.69 32.89 -8.60
CA PRO A 72 -13.63 31.95 -8.96
C PRO A 72 -13.68 31.63 -10.45
N ILE A 73 -12.54 31.23 -11.01
CA ILE A 73 -12.48 30.58 -12.33
C ILE A 73 -12.85 29.11 -12.11
N THR A 74 -13.79 28.58 -12.88
CA THR A 74 -14.23 27.18 -12.71
C THR A 74 -13.87 26.32 -13.92
N LEU A 75 -13.19 25.20 -13.71
CA LEU A 75 -13.04 24.12 -14.67
C LEU A 75 -13.88 22.93 -14.20
N LYS A 76 -14.92 22.55 -14.94
CA LYS A 76 -15.81 21.47 -14.50
C LYS A 76 -16.21 20.52 -15.62
N ALA A 77 -16.56 19.29 -15.24
CA ALA A 77 -17.28 18.39 -16.13
C ALA A 77 -18.69 18.93 -16.44
N GLN A 78 -19.17 18.71 -17.67
CA GLN A 78 -20.56 18.97 -18.03
C GLN A 78 -21.53 18.14 -17.18
N THR A 79 -21.21 16.87 -16.96
CA THR A 79 -21.90 16.00 -16.02
C THR A 79 -20.85 15.22 -15.23
N PRO A 80 -20.81 15.35 -13.89
CA PRO A 80 -19.88 14.58 -13.07
C PRO A 80 -19.98 13.07 -13.37
N GLY A 81 -18.83 12.42 -13.54
CA GLY A 81 -18.76 11.01 -13.91
C GLY A 81 -18.91 10.69 -15.40
N LYS A 82 -19.17 11.69 -16.26
CA LYS A 82 -19.28 11.50 -17.72
C LYS A 82 -18.16 12.16 -18.53
N VAL A 83 -17.24 12.87 -17.88
CA VAL A 83 -16.00 13.37 -18.49
C VAL A 83 -14.87 12.47 -18.03
N ILE A 84 -14.46 11.56 -18.91
CA ILE A 84 -13.46 10.53 -18.62
C ILE A 84 -12.15 10.92 -19.30
N ILE A 85 -11.12 11.20 -18.52
CA ILE A 85 -9.78 11.56 -18.98
C ILE A 85 -8.93 10.29 -19.00
N THR A 86 -8.44 9.89 -20.18
CA THR A 86 -7.77 8.60 -20.42
C THR A 86 -6.42 8.76 -21.10
N GLY A 87 -5.67 7.66 -21.24
CA GLY A 87 -4.37 7.67 -21.91
C GLY A 87 -3.32 8.48 -21.17
N GLN A 88 -2.40 9.10 -21.91
CA GLN A 88 -1.33 9.95 -21.37
C GLN A 88 -1.87 11.35 -21.09
N SER A 89 -2.49 11.55 -19.93
CA SER A 89 -3.20 12.80 -19.60
C SER A 89 -2.89 13.33 -18.21
N ASN A 90 -3.04 14.64 -18.02
CA ASN A 90 -2.86 15.30 -16.72
C ASN A 90 -3.66 16.61 -16.63
N LEU A 91 -3.62 17.23 -15.45
CA LEU A 91 -4.12 18.57 -15.16
C LEU A 91 -3.05 19.36 -14.39
N ALA A 92 -2.68 20.53 -14.89
CA ALA A 92 -1.82 21.48 -14.21
C ALA A 92 -2.47 22.86 -14.17
N PHE A 93 -2.50 23.50 -13.01
CA PHE A 93 -3.08 24.83 -12.89
C PHE A 93 -2.34 25.75 -11.92
N SER A 94 -2.41 27.06 -12.18
CA SER A 94 -1.72 28.08 -11.38
C SER A 94 -2.46 29.41 -11.40
N GLY A 95 -2.15 30.27 -10.42
CA GLY A 95 -2.81 31.55 -10.18
C GLY A 95 -3.65 31.54 -8.91
N GLU A 96 -4.85 32.12 -8.94
CA GLU A 96 -5.65 32.36 -7.73
C GLU A 96 -7.13 32.03 -7.94
N TYR A 97 -7.79 31.49 -6.90
CA TYR A 97 -9.24 31.23 -6.88
C TYR A 97 -9.73 30.41 -8.09
N ILE A 98 -9.07 29.28 -8.36
CA ILE A 98 -9.49 28.30 -9.37
C ILE A 98 -10.23 27.16 -8.69
N VAL A 99 -11.37 26.74 -9.23
CA VAL A 99 -12.14 25.58 -8.78
C VAL A 99 -12.17 24.52 -9.88
N VAL A 100 -11.77 23.30 -9.56
CA VAL A 100 -11.82 22.14 -10.47
C VAL A 100 -12.80 21.12 -9.92
N SER A 101 -13.72 20.60 -10.75
CA SER A 101 -14.66 19.56 -10.30
C SER A 101 -15.23 18.60 -11.34
N GLY A 102 -15.63 17.41 -10.88
CA GLY A 102 -16.43 16.45 -11.64
C GLY A 102 -15.65 15.58 -12.64
N LEU A 103 -14.31 15.65 -12.64
CA LEU A 103 -13.45 14.93 -13.59
C LEU A 103 -13.19 13.49 -13.13
N VAL A 104 -12.97 12.57 -14.07
CA VAL A 104 -12.57 11.19 -13.79
C VAL A 104 -11.32 10.84 -14.61
N PHE A 105 -10.19 10.59 -13.94
CA PHE A 105 -8.98 10.05 -14.55
C PHE A 105 -8.97 8.53 -14.38
N LYS A 106 -8.96 7.77 -15.48
CA LYS A 106 -8.84 6.30 -15.49
C LYS A 106 -8.32 5.81 -16.85
N ASP A 107 -8.00 4.52 -16.97
CA ASP A 107 -7.56 3.91 -18.22
C ASP A 107 -6.36 4.66 -18.87
N GLY A 108 -5.34 4.96 -18.06
CA GLY A 108 -4.18 5.75 -18.48
C GLY A 108 -3.16 6.02 -17.38
N ALA A 109 -2.26 6.95 -17.64
CA ALA A 109 -1.24 7.42 -16.71
C ALA A 109 -0.85 8.87 -17.04
N THR A 110 -0.20 9.57 -16.13
CA THR A 110 0.33 10.90 -16.45
C THR A 110 1.61 10.78 -17.30
N PRO A 111 1.79 11.64 -18.33
CA PRO A 111 3.06 11.75 -19.06
C PRO A 111 4.10 12.60 -18.30
N THR A 112 3.73 13.19 -17.16
CA THR A 112 4.58 14.06 -16.34
C THR A 112 4.81 13.44 -14.95
N GLY A 113 5.29 14.23 -13.98
CA GLY A 113 5.48 13.76 -12.61
C GLY A 113 4.19 13.69 -11.80
N GLU A 114 3.08 14.26 -12.30
CA GLU A 114 1.85 14.46 -11.54
C GLU A 114 0.60 14.28 -12.41
N VAL A 115 -0.46 13.64 -11.89
CA VAL A 115 -1.78 13.63 -12.57
C VAL A 115 -2.49 14.97 -12.38
N ILE A 116 -2.53 15.49 -11.15
CA ILE A 116 -3.05 16.83 -10.81
C ILE A 116 -1.96 17.64 -10.12
N SER A 117 -1.60 18.79 -10.69
CA SER A 117 -0.57 19.68 -10.20
C SER A 117 -1.11 21.08 -9.92
N PHE A 118 -0.95 21.55 -8.69
CA PHE A 118 -1.29 22.93 -8.26
C PHE A 118 -0.22 23.95 -8.67
N ARG A 119 0.49 23.68 -9.77
CA ARG A 119 1.43 24.60 -10.40
C ARG A 119 1.53 24.28 -11.90
N THR A 120 1.97 25.26 -12.68
CA THR A 120 2.28 25.08 -14.10
C THR A 120 3.77 25.25 -14.42
N SER A 121 4.55 25.76 -13.45
CA SER A 121 6.01 25.83 -13.49
C SER A 121 6.54 25.88 -12.05
N ASN A 122 7.85 26.02 -11.85
CA ASN A 122 8.42 26.17 -10.50
C ASN A 122 8.01 27.49 -9.83
N GLU A 123 7.72 28.51 -10.63
CA GLU A 123 7.40 29.87 -10.21
C GLU A 123 5.89 30.13 -10.16
N ASP A 124 5.12 29.47 -11.04
CA ASP A 124 3.68 29.66 -11.18
C ASP A 124 2.91 28.60 -10.36
N VAL A 125 2.56 28.94 -9.12
CA VAL A 125 1.75 28.09 -8.21
C VAL A 125 0.29 28.55 -8.12
N ALA A 126 -0.61 27.66 -7.69
CA ALA A 126 -2.00 27.97 -7.38
C ALA A 126 -2.16 28.39 -5.91
N ASN A 127 -2.98 29.39 -5.65
CA ASN A 127 -3.38 29.81 -4.30
C ASN A 127 -4.90 29.94 -4.19
N HIS A 128 -5.44 29.78 -2.99
CA HIS A 128 -6.89 29.90 -2.73
C HIS A 128 -7.76 29.07 -3.68
N SER A 129 -7.22 27.95 -4.18
CA SER A 129 -7.84 27.14 -5.23
C SER A 129 -8.33 25.81 -4.67
N ARG A 130 -9.29 25.18 -5.35
CA ARG A 130 -10.00 24.00 -4.87
C ARG A 130 -10.09 22.93 -5.93
N VAL A 131 -9.74 21.69 -5.59
CA VAL A 131 -10.08 20.50 -6.39
C VAL A 131 -11.08 19.68 -5.60
N THR A 132 -12.26 19.46 -6.18
CA THR A 132 -13.35 18.78 -5.48
C THR A 132 -14.17 17.86 -6.36
N ASN A 133 -14.82 16.85 -5.78
CA ASN A 133 -15.68 15.90 -6.49
C ASN A 133 -15.01 15.34 -7.75
N THR A 134 -13.73 14.97 -7.65
CA THR A 134 -12.89 14.45 -8.74
C THR A 134 -12.40 13.05 -8.40
N VAL A 135 -12.24 12.21 -9.42
CA VAL A 135 -11.84 10.81 -9.28
C VAL A 135 -10.53 10.55 -10.01
N ILE A 136 -9.62 9.82 -9.36
CA ILE A 136 -8.49 9.15 -10.00
C ILE A 136 -8.60 7.66 -9.66
N ASP A 137 -8.87 6.83 -10.66
CA ASP A 137 -9.07 5.38 -10.50
C ASP A 137 -8.15 4.61 -11.43
N ASN A 138 -7.20 3.88 -10.83
CA ASN A 138 -6.24 3.03 -11.56
C ASN A 138 -5.49 3.76 -12.68
N PHE A 139 -5.19 5.05 -12.49
CA PHE A 139 -4.48 5.88 -13.46
C PHE A 139 -2.95 5.80 -13.23
N SER A 140 -2.40 4.61 -13.42
CA SER A 140 -1.02 4.25 -13.11
C SER A 140 -0.32 3.64 -14.32
N THR A 141 0.97 3.91 -14.49
CA THR A 141 1.82 3.17 -15.43
C THR A 141 2.00 1.71 -14.99
N ASP A 142 2.17 0.80 -15.95
CA ASP A 142 2.49 -0.61 -15.70
C ASP A 142 3.94 -0.82 -15.24
N LEU A 143 4.79 0.20 -15.41
CA LEU A 143 6.14 0.23 -14.87
C LEU A 143 6.09 0.47 -13.36
N ARG A 144 5.95 -0.60 -12.58
CA ARG A 144 5.73 -0.58 -11.13
C ARG A 144 6.67 0.36 -10.36
N GLN A 145 7.96 0.36 -10.71
CA GLN A 145 8.98 1.15 -10.02
C GLN A 145 9.11 2.59 -10.55
N MET A 146 8.43 2.93 -11.64
CA MET A 146 8.39 4.30 -12.17
C MET A 146 7.55 5.17 -11.22
N SER A 147 8.20 6.20 -10.69
CA SER A 147 7.58 7.09 -9.71
C SER A 147 6.82 8.22 -10.37
N ASP A 148 5.57 8.40 -9.95
CA ASP A 148 4.77 9.61 -10.17
C ASP A 148 3.95 9.94 -8.92
N LEU A 149 3.30 11.11 -8.94
CA LEU A 149 2.30 11.53 -7.97
C LEU A 149 0.93 11.55 -8.64
N TRP A 150 -0.12 11.22 -7.92
CA TRP A 150 -1.46 11.54 -8.42
C TRP A 150 -1.82 12.99 -8.16
N VAL A 151 -1.49 13.51 -6.98
CA VAL A 151 -1.79 14.90 -6.65
C VAL A 151 -0.57 15.55 -6.00
N ALA A 152 -0.14 16.69 -6.53
CA ALA A 152 0.88 17.52 -5.92
C ALA A 152 0.33 18.92 -5.62
N MET A 153 0.21 19.23 -4.33
CA MET A 153 -0.21 20.53 -3.83
C MET A 153 1.00 21.45 -3.63
N TYR A 154 0.89 22.66 -4.16
CA TYR A 154 1.84 23.77 -4.03
C TYR A 154 1.08 25.04 -3.64
N GLY A 155 1.79 26.15 -3.40
CA GLY A 155 1.18 27.44 -3.07
C GLY A 155 0.54 27.45 -1.68
N LYS A 156 -0.51 28.25 -1.48
CA LYS A 156 -1.15 28.49 -0.17
C LYS A 156 -2.67 28.52 -0.25
N HIS A 157 -3.32 28.20 0.86
CA HIS A 157 -4.76 28.25 1.09
C HIS A 157 -5.58 27.44 0.09
N ASN A 158 -4.98 26.40 -0.49
CA ASN A 158 -5.66 25.47 -1.37
C ASN A 158 -6.45 24.42 -0.58
N ARG A 159 -7.51 23.92 -1.21
CA ARG A 159 -8.39 22.88 -0.67
C ARG A 159 -8.47 21.69 -1.62
N PHE A 160 -8.33 20.48 -1.08
CA PHE A 160 -8.54 19.23 -1.81
C PHE A 160 -9.59 18.42 -1.05
N ASP A 161 -10.82 18.37 -1.56
CA ASP A 161 -11.95 17.81 -0.79
C ASP A 161 -13.01 17.04 -1.59
N HIS A 162 -13.64 16.04 -0.99
CA HIS A 162 -14.63 15.17 -1.65
C HIS A 162 -14.10 14.48 -2.91
N ASN A 163 -12.81 14.13 -2.96
CA ASN A 163 -12.22 13.41 -4.09
C ASN A 163 -12.08 11.91 -3.77
N SER A 164 -12.12 11.08 -4.81
CA SER A 164 -11.89 9.63 -4.71
C SER A 164 -10.59 9.26 -5.41
N LEU A 165 -9.61 8.75 -4.66
CA LEU A 165 -8.32 8.27 -5.17
C LEU A 165 -8.22 6.77 -4.90
N VAL A 166 -8.30 5.93 -5.93
CA VAL A 166 -8.47 4.47 -5.78
C VAL A 166 -7.52 3.72 -6.71
N ASN A 167 -6.78 2.72 -6.19
CA ASN A 167 -5.91 1.83 -6.96
C ASN A 167 -4.65 2.47 -7.55
N LYS A 168 -3.87 3.24 -6.80
CA LYS A 168 -2.52 3.62 -7.24
C LYS A 168 -1.59 2.42 -7.16
N ARG A 169 -0.99 2.00 -8.26
CA ARG A 169 -0.26 0.72 -8.35
C ARG A 169 1.25 0.81 -8.57
N ASN A 170 1.73 1.95 -9.02
CA ASN A 170 3.16 2.24 -9.18
C ASN A 170 3.72 3.05 -8.00
N ARG A 171 5.05 3.09 -7.92
CA ARG A 171 5.82 3.83 -6.92
C ARG A 171 5.46 5.33 -6.92
N GLY A 172 5.65 5.96 -5.77
CA GLY A 172 5.42 7.38 -5.55
C GLY A 172 4.12 7.63 -4.77
N VAL A 173 4.16 8.62 -3.89
CA VAL A 173 3.06 8.94 -2.98
C VAL A 173 1.79 9.33 -3.76
N THR A 174 0.61 8.95 -3.25
CA THR A 174 -0.66 9.29 -3.91
C THR A 174 -0.89 10.80 -3.92
N LEU A 175 -0.86 11.45 -2.75
CA LEU A 175 -0.97 12.91 -2.60
C LEU A 175 0.24 13.46 -1.83
N ALA A 176 0.95 14.43 -2.41
CA ALA A 176 2.02 15.16 -1.75
C ALA A 176 1.71 16.65 -1.59
N VAL A 177 1.94 17.20 -0.39
CA VAL A 177 2.13 18.64 -0.20
C VAL A 177 3.61 18.97 -0.36
N ARG A 178 3.93 19.82 -1.34
CA ARG A 178 5.29 20.14 -1.74
C ARG A 178 5.68 21.52 -1.21
N MET A 179 6.86 21.61 -0.59
CA MET A 179 7.34 22.80 0.12
C MET A 179 8.67 23.34 -0.42
N ASN A 180 9.00 22.99 -1.66
CA ASN A 180 10.30 23.30 -2.27
C ASN A 180 10.50 24.79 -2.63
N SER A 181 9.52 25.65 -2.39
CA SER A 181 9.62 27.10 -2.52
C SER A 181 8.96 27.80 -1.33
N GLU A 182 9.39 29.03 -1.00
CA GLU A 182 8.73 29.86 0.03
C GLU A 182 7.25 30.12 -0.26
N ALA A 183 6.89 30.17 -1.54
CA ALA A 183 5.51 30.29 -2.00
C ALA A 183 4.63 29.11 -1.55
N SER A 184 5.21 27.95 -1.22
CA SER A 184 4.47 26.74 -0.81
C SER A 184 4.69 26.34 0.67
N ARG A 185 5.41 27.16 1.44
CA ARG A 185 5.58 26.99 2.91
C ARG A 185 4.54 27.83 3.65
N LYS A 186 4.22 27.44 4.90
CA LYS A 186 3.14 28.04 5.71
C LYS A 186 1.87 28.14 4.86
N ASN A 187 1.53 27.01 4.23
CA ASN A 187 0.56 26.96 3.16
C ASN A 187 -0.87 26.96 3.65
N HIS A 188 -1.19 26.49 4.86
CA HIS A 188 -2.57 26.41 5.34
C HIS A 188 -3.49 25.66 4.36
N HIS A 189 -2.97 24.59 3.75
CA HIS A 189 -3.78 23.71 2.91
C HIS A 189 -4.81 22.95 3.74
N ILE A 190 -5.95 22.64 3.12
CA ILE A 190 -7.01 21.82 3.71
C ILE A 190 -7.23 20.58 2.83
N ILE A 191 -7.12 19.40 3.41
CA ILE A 191 -7.37 18.11 2.75
C ILE A 191 -8.48 17.40 3.54
N GLU A 192 -9.70 17.34 3.00
CA GLU A 192 -10.83 16.83 3.79
C GLU A 192 -11.93 16.11 3.03
N TYR A 193 -12.67 15.23 3.71
CA TYR A 193 -13.75 14.43 3.11
C TYR A 193 -13.32 13.65 1.87
N ASN A 194 -12.04 13.31 1.73
CA ASN A 194 -11.56 12.50 0.62
C ASN A 194 -11.70 11.01 0.93
N TYR A 195 -12.03 10.24 -0.09
CA TYR A 195 -11.93 8.79 -0.07
C TYR A 195 -10.58 8.37 -0.66
N PHE A 196 -9.64 8.03 0.21
CA PHE A 196 -8.43 7.32 -0.18
C PHE A 196 -8.75 5.83 -0.17
N GLY A 197 -9.16 5.31 -1.32
CA GLY A 197 -9.49 3.91 -1.51
C GLY A 197 -8.25 3.01 -1.52
N PRO A 198 -8.43 1.71 -1.78
CA PRO A 198 -7.36 0.74 -1.68
C PRO A 198 -6.12 1.12 -2.46
N ARG A 199 -5.00 0.83 -1.81
CA ARG A 199 -3.68 0.83 -2.40
C ARG A 199 -3.04 -0.50 -2.05
N GLN A 200 -2.83 -1.35 -3.03
CA GLN A 200 -2.17 -2.65 -2.81
C GLN A 200 -0.75 -2.45 -2.29
N ILE A 201 -0.16 -3.52 -1.74
CA ILE A 201 1.24 -3.53 -1.32
C ILE A 201 2.14 -3.29 -2.54
N LEU A 202 3.04 -2.32 -2.41
CA LEU A 202 3.98 -1.99 -3.48
C LEU A 202 5.10 -3.03 -3.60
N GLY A 203 5.53 -3.58 -2.46
CA GLY A 203 6.71 -4.45 -2.34
C GLY A 203 8.03 -3.68 -2.25
N ALA A 204 7.97 -2.39 -1.93
CA ALA A 204 9.10 -1.47 -1.86
C ALA A 204 8.72 -0.19 -1.08
N ASN A 205 9.71 0.64 -0.77
CA ASN A 205 9.52 1.99 -0.23
C ASN A 205 8.95 2.98 -1.27
N GLY A 206 8.19 3.98 -0.81
CA GLY A 206 7.58 5.00 -1.68
C GLY A 206 6.13 4.68 -2.03
N GLY A 207 5.45 3.96 -1.14
CA GLY A 207 4.05 3.55 -1.27
C GLY A 207 3.07 4.49 -0.54
N GLU A 208 3.52 5.66 -0.07
CA GLU A 208 2.75 6.45 0.91
C GLU A 208 1.44 6.95 0.32
N THR A 209 0.36 7.03 1.10
CA THR A 209 -0.90 7.60 0.58
C THR A 209 -0.87 9.12 0.63
N LEU A 210 -0.49 9.69 1.77
CA LEU A 210 -0.38 11.14 1.96
C LEU A 210 1.01 11.48 2.50
N ARG A 211 1.69 12.44 1.87
CA ARG A 211 2.94 12.98 2.39
C ARG A 211 2.87 14.49 2.49
N ILE A 212 3.18 15.04 3.65
CA ILE A 212 3.18 16.49 3.88
C ILE A 212 4.63 16.94 4.09
N GLY A 213 5.25 17.51 3.05
CA GLY A 213 6.66 17.91 3.08
C GLY A 213 7.65 16.80 2.71
N THR A 214 8.92 17.03 3.06
CA THR A 214 10.08 16.14 2.81
C THR A 214 11.14 16.42 3.86
N SER A 215 12.11 15.52 4.05
CA SER A 215 13.22 15.71 5.01
C SER A 215 13.96 17.04 4.86
N HIS A 216 14.18 17.52 3.62
CA HIS A 216 14.93 18.76 3.39
C HIS A 216 14.22 20.03 3.93
N PHE A 217 12.89 20.01 4.00
CA PHE A 217 12.07 21.14 4.46
C PHE A 217 11.31 20.79 5.75
N SER A 218 11.71 19.74 6.47
CA SER A 218 10.92 19.18 7.56
C SER A 218 10.77 20.09 8.76
N ARG A 219 11.77 20.93 9.02
CA ARG A 219 11.76 21.90 10.13
C ARG A 219 10.94 23.16 9.80
N GLU A 220 10.57 23.35 8.54
CA GLU A 220 9.72 24.46 8.11
C GLU A 220 8.25 24.18 8.41
N TYR A 221 7.51 25.25 8.72
CA TYR A 221 6.08 25.16 8.94
C TYR A 221 5.33 24.97 7.62
N SER A 222 4.49 23.94 7.54
CA SER A 222 3.51 23.76 6.48
C SER A 222 2.14 24.31 6.89
N ASN A 223 1.71 24.07 8.12
CA ASN A 223 0.36 24.39 8.60
C ASN A 223 -0.78 23.71 7.80
N THR A 224 -0.51 22.55 7.18
CA THR A 224 -1.54 21.77 6.49
C THR A 224 -2.49 21.15 7.50
N THR A 225 -3.79 21.20 7.22
CA THR A 225 -4.81 20.43 7.94
C THR A 225 -5.33 19.31 7.04
N ALA A 226 -5.20 18.06 7.48
CA ALA A 226 -5.86 16.91 6.87
C ALA A 226 -6.90 16.35 7.85
N GLN A 227 -8.19 16.47 7.49
CA GLN A 227 -9.29 16.14 8.39
C GLN A 227 -10.46 15.41 7.75
N PHE A 228 -11.19 14.58 8.50
CA PHE A 228 -12.39 13.90 8.02
C PHE A 228 -12.17 13.09 6.72
N ASN A 229 -10.96 12.56 6.49
CA ASN A 229 -10.68 11.68 5.36
C ASN A 229 -10.87 10.21 5.76
N TYR A 230 -11.21 9.37 4.79
CA TYR A 230 -11.32 7.92 4.98
C TYR A 230 -10.23 7.20 4.18
N PHE A 231 -9.35 6.51 4.88
CA PHE A 231 -8.27 5.68 4.34
C PHE A 231 -8.72 4.21 4.42
N ASP A 232 -9.06 3.64 3.27
CA ASP A 232 -9.61 2.30 3.15
C ASP A 232 -8.58 1.37 2.50
N ARG A 233 -7.98 0.47 3.29
CA ARG A 233 -7.00 -0.53 2.83
C ARG A 233 -5.88 0.07 1.98
N THR A 234 -5.37 1.23 2.39
CA THR A 234 -4.24 1.93 1.81
C THR A 234 -2.89 1.30 2.22
N ASN A 235 -2.64 0.08 1.75
CA ASN A 235 -1.57 -0.82 2.20
C ASN A 235 -0.26 -0.67 1.39
N GLY A 236 -0.05 0.49 0.74
CA GLY A 236 1.06 0.70 -0.18
C GLY A 236 2.43 0.40 0.41
N GLU A 237 2.64 0.82 1.65
CA GLU A 237 3.84 0.60 2.44
C GLU A 237 3.58 0.86 3.93
N HIS A 238 4.64 0.90 4.72
CA HIS A 238 4.62 1.25 6.14
C HIS A 238 3.94 2.59 6.46
N GLU A 239 4.23 3.67 5.75
CA GLU A 239 3.70 5.01 6.04
C GLU A 239 2.42 5.30 5.23
N ILE A 240 1.24 5.19 5.84
CA ILE A 240 -0.02 5.62 5.21
C ILE A 240 0.00 7.14 5.05
N ILE A 241 0.23 7.83 6.17
CA ILE A 241 0.54 9.26 6.20
C ILE A 241 1.99 9.41 6.65
N SER A 242 2.77 10.11 5.84
CA SER A 242 4.15 10.50 6.12
C SER A 242 4.21 12.01 6.33
N ASN A 243 4.08 12.45 7.60
CA ASN A 243 4.23 13.85 7.95
C ASN A 243 5.72 14.22 8.02
N LYS A 244 6.17 15.13 7.15
CA LYS A 244 7.57 15.51 6.96
C LYS A 244 7.71 17.04 6.90
N SER A 245 6.99 17.74 7.78
CA SER A 245 7.01 19.20 7.97
C SER A 245 6.40 19.58 9.32
N SER A 246 6.61 20.81 9.78
CA SER A 246 6.11 21.28 11.08
C SER A 246 4.70 21.91 11.04
N GLY A 247 4.02 21.91 12.18
CA GLY A 247 2.79 22.68 12.42
C GLY A 247 1.51 22.12 11.79
N ASN A 248 1.50 20.85 11.41
CA ASN A 248 0.35 20.24 10.73
C ASN A 248 -0.71 19.72 11.70
N SER A 249 -1.93 19.56 11.20
CA SER A 249 -3.07 19.00 11.95
C SER A 249 -3.66 17.83 11.20
N LEU A 250 -3.69 16.65 11.83
CA LEU A 250 -4.20 15.39 11.30
C LEU A 250 -5.37 14.94 12.18
N ILE A 251 -6.59 15.35 11.81
CA ILE A 251 -7.72 15.40 12.73
C ILE A 251 -8.90 14.57 12.23
N ASN A 252 -9.51 13.74 13.08
CA ASN A 252 -10.80 13.11 12.77
C ASN A 252 -10.80 12.25 11.48
N ASN A 253 -9.68 11.61 11.14
CA ASN A 253 -9.60 10.70 10.00
C ASN A 253 -9.92 9.26 10.41
N VAL A 254 -10.39 8.44 9.46
CA VAL A 254 -10.64 7.01 9.66
C VAL A 254 -9.66 6.19 8.84
N PHE A 255 -9.04 5.20 9.47
CA PHE A 255 -8.14 4.22 8.89
C PHE A 255 -8.76 2.83 9.02
N PHE A 256 -9.27 2.29 7.92
CA PHE A 256 -9.95 1.00 7.88
C PHE A 256 -9.03 -0.05 7.24
N GLU A 257 -8.62 -1.04 8.03
CA GLU A 257 -7.81 -2.19 7.59
C GLU A 257 -6.54 -1.81 6.81
N THR A 258 -5.94 -0.70 7.18
CA THR A 258 -4.73 -0.15 6.57
C THR A 258 -3.50 -0.77 7.19
N GLN A 259 -2.72 -1.49 6.39
CA GLN A 259 -1.41 -2.03 6.79
C GLN A 259 -0.40 -0.91 6.71
N GLY A 260 0.02 -0.36 7.84
CA GLY A 260 0.86 0.83 7.94
C GLY A 260 0.45 1.74 9.09
N THR A 261 1.01 2.95 9.13
CA THR A 261 0.86 3.90 10.25
C THR A 261 0.62 5.33 9.77
N LEU A 262 0.04 6.15 10.66
CA LEU A 262 0.20 7.59 10.63
C LEU A 262 1.55 7.90 11.30
N THR A 263 2.54 8.33 10.51
CA THR A 263 3.88 8.63 11.02
C THR A 263 4.17 10.13 11.00
N MET A 264 4.54 10.67 12.16
CA MET A 264 5.22 11.97 12.31
C MET A 264 6.71 11.83 11.96
N ARG A 265 7.01 11.62 10.67
CA ARG A 265 8.30 11.10 10.22
C ARG A 265 9.43 12.12 10.37
N HIS A 266 9.15 13.38 10.08
CA HIS A 266 10.01 14.52 10.36
C HIS A 266 9.15 15.76 10.69
N GLY A 267 9.77 16.77 11.30
CA GLY A 267 9.12 18.03 11.64
C GLY A 267 8.42 17.98 13.00
N HIS A 268 8.09 19.17 13.52
CA HIS A 268 7.68 19.39 14.90
C HIS A 268 6.26 19.96 15.00
N PHE A 269 5.68 20.02 16.19
CA PHE A 269 4.40 20.71 16.42
C PHE A 269 3.24 20.15 15.60
N THR A 270 3.17 18.82 15.40
CA THR A 270 2.04 18.18 14.73
C THR A 270 0.96 17.82 15.75
N THR A 271 -0.29 18.14 15.44
CA THR A 271 -1.47 17.70 16.19
C THR A 271 -2.10 16.49 15.49
N VAL A 272 -2.28 15.40 16.22
CA VAL A 272 -2.95 14.17 15.78
C VAL A 272 -4.09 13.86 16.73
N GLU A 273 -5.32 14.18 16.32
CA GLU A 273 -6.46 14.18 17.23
C GLU A 273 -7.70 13.50 16.65
N GLY A 274 -8.42 12.73 17.47
CA GLY A 274 -9.76 12.24 17.09
C GLY A 274 -9.77 11.18 15.98
N ASN A 275 -8.61 10.62 15.60
CA ASN A 275 -8.53 9.66 14.51
C ASN A 275 -8.95 8.25 14.96
N TYR A 276 -9.55 7.47 14.05
CA TYR A 276 -10.04 6.12 14.29
C TYR A 276 -9.27 5.11 13.45
N PHE A 277 -8.61 4.15 14.09
CA PHE A 277 -7.89 3.06 13.46
C PHE A 277 -8.64 1.74 13.70
N LEU A 278 -9.22 1.19 12.65
CA LEU A 278 -10.01 -0.04 12.66
C LEU A 278 -9.20 -1.14 11.97
N GLY A 279 -8.36 -1.83 12.73
CA GLY A 279 -7.48 -2.88 12.22
C GLY A 279 -8.18 -4.20 11.93
N ASN A 280 -9.26 -4.51 12.65
CA ASN A 280 -10.00 -5.78 12.54
C ASN A 280 -9.11 -7.03 12.61
N ARG A 281 -7.98 -6.95 13.35
CA ARG A 281 -6.98 -8.01 13.47
C ARG A 281 -6.29 -8.38 12.15
N LYS A 282 -6.40 -7.55 11.11
CA LYS A 282 -5.68 -7.76 9.86
C LYS A 282 -4.17 -7.61 10.11
N PRO A 283 -3.32 -8.50 9.55
CA PRO A 283 -1.88 -8.46 9.76
C PRO A 283 -1.25 -7.10 9.41
N ASN A 284 -0.31 -6.64 10.23
CA ASN A 284 0.48 -5.41 10.03
C ASN A 284 -0.31 -4.10 10.04
N THR A 285 -1.58 -4.09 10.45
CA THR A 285 -2.29 -2.82 10.71
C THR A 285 -1.68 -2.14 11.91
N GLY A 286 -1.21 -0.90 11.73
CA GLY A 286 -0.60 -0.09 12.79
C GLY A 286 -1.42 1.17 13.09
N GLY A 287 -0.98 1.92 14.10
CA GLY A 287 -1.63 3.15 14.52
C GLY A 287 -0.74 4.35 14.30
N ILE A 288 -0.30 4.98 15.38
CA ILE A 288 0.42 6.26 15.36
C ILE A 288 1.88 6.05 15.75
N ARG A 289 2.79 6.61 14.95
CA ARG A 289 4.24 6.63 15.20
C ARG A 289 4.76 8.04 15.42
N ILE A 290 5.33 8.26 16.59
CA ILE A 290 5.80 9.55 17.12
C ILE A 290 7.32 9.61 17.06
N ILE A 291 7.81 10.69 16.46
CA ILE A 291 9.21 11.05 16.30
C ILE A 291 9.28 12.58 16.44
N ASN A 292 10.46 13.12 16.70
CA ASN A 292 10.72 14.55 16.77
C ASN A 292 9.96 15.24 17.93
N GLU A 293 10.14 16.55 18.02
CA GLU A 293 9.72 17.35 19.16
C GLU A 293 8.28 17.91 19.08
N SER A 294 7.71 18.17 20.27
CA SER A 294 6.46 18.88 20.49
C SER A 294 5.25 18.33 19.73
N GLN A 295 5.14 17.02 19.61
CA GLN A 295 3.97 16.38 19.00
C GLN A 295 2.82 16.31 20.01
N SER A 296 1.58 16.44 19.53
CA SER A 296 0.38 16.27 20.35
C SER A 296 -0.49 15.17 19.75
N VAL A 297 -0.68 14.08 20.49
CA VAL A 297 -1.46 12.91 20.09
C VAL A 297 -2.56 12.68 21.12
N SER A 298 -3.80 13.01 20.78
CA SER A 298 -4.91 12.92 21.73
C SER A 298 -6.23 12.42 21.19
N ASN A 299 -7.05 11.81 22.04
CA ASN A 299 -8.42 11.41 21.70
C ASN A 299 -8.52 10.49 20.48
N ASN A 300 -7.48 9.70 20.18
CA ASN A 300 -7.50 8.75 19.09
C ASN A 300 -8.06 7.39 19.56
N TYR A 301 -8.80 6.72 18.69
CA TYR A 301 -9.37 5.39 18.92
C TYR A 301 -8.64 4.35 18.07
N MET A 302 -8.20 3.26 18.69
CA MET A 302 -7.45 2.19 18.03
C MET A 302 -8.02 0.84 18.42
N TYR A 303 -8.41 0.05 17.42
CA TYR A 303 -9.01 -1.25 17.62
C TYR A 303 -8.39 -2.32 16.73
N GLY A 304 -8.00 -3.44 17.32
CA GLY A 304 -7.63 -4.64 16.57
C GLY A 304 -6.34 -4.51 15.76
N LEU A 305 -5.38 -3.68 16.19
CA LEU A 305 -4.13 -3.46 15.45
C LEU A 305 -3.09 -4.54 15.80
N THR A 306 -2.47 -5.16 14.79
CA THR A 306 -1.51 -6.27 14.99
C THR A 306 -0.08 -5.95 14.56
N GLY A 307 0.19 -4.72 14.12
CA GLY A 307 1.54 -4.32 13.74
C GLY A 307 2.49 -4.31 14.95
N LYS A 308 3.76 -4.64 14.71
CA LYS A 308 4.83 -4.70 15.72
C LYS A 308 5.96 -3.72 15.41
N ARG A 309 6.87 -3.50 16.36
CA ARG A 309 8.07 -2.64 16.24
C ARG A 309 7.66 -1.22 15.84
N LEU A 310 8.03 -0.80 14.65
CA LEU A 310 7.70 0.52 14.11
C LEU A 310 6.22 0.66 13.70
N ARG A 311 5.41 -0.41 13.81
CA ARG A 311 3.99 -0.47 13.41
C ARG A 311 3.02 -0.78 14.55
N GLY A 312 3.44 -0.62 15.80
CA GLY A 312 2.55 -0.75 16.95
C GLY A 312 1.30 0.13 16.84
N ALA A 313 0.32 -0.12 17.70
CA ALA A 313 -0.84 0.76 17.88
C ALA A 313 -0.39 2.17 18.26
N LEU A 314 0.53 2.26 19.22
CA LEU A 314 1.22 3.49 19.60
C LEU A 314 2.72 3.22 19.63
N VAL A 315 3.49 4.02 18.91
CA VAL A 315 4.94 3.89 18.82
C VAL A 315 5.58 5.23 19.16
N ILE A 316 6.52 5.22 20.10
CA ILE A 316 7.44 6.34 20.36
C ILE A 316 8.84 5.87 19.99
N MET A 317 9.49 6.56 19.06
CA MET A 317 10.82 6.18 18.61
C MET A 317 11.94 6.76 19.49
N ASN A 318 13.06 6.04 19.56
CA ASN A 318 14.34 6.65 19.88
C ASN A 318 14.82 7.54 18.72
N GLY A 319 15.56 8.59 19.04
CA GLY A 319 16.17 9.50 18.07
C GLY A 319 17.67 9.36 17.95
N VAL A 320 18.24 10.03 16.95
CA VAL A 320 19.67 10.20 16.77
C VAL A 320 20.10 11.50 17.46
N PRO A 321 21.07 11.49 18.38
CA PRO A 321 21.59 12.72 18.98
C PRO A 321 22.13 13.68 17.91
N ASN A 322 21.79 14.97 17.98
CA ASN A 322 22.18 15.98 16.98
C ASN A 322 21.85 15.56 15.53
N SER A 323 20.68 14.97 15.35
CA SER A 323 20.22 14.35 14.11
C SER A 323 20.27 15.32 12.90
N PRO A 324 20.82 14.87 11.76
CA PRO A 324 20.67 15.59 10.50
C PRO A 324 19.23 15.47 9.96
N PRO A 325 18.76 16.39 9.09
CA PRO A 325 17.33 16.52 8.73
C PRO A 325 16.67 15.28 8.11
N ASN A 326 17.45 14.35 7.57
CA ASN A 326 16.98 13.11 6.95
C ASN A 326 17.02 11.88 7.89
N ARG A 327 17.45 12.05 9.14
CA ARG A 327 17.43 10.98 10.15
C ARG A 327 16.22 11.14 11.07
N TYR A 328 16.37 10.86 12.36
CA TYR A 328 15.28 10.80 13.34
C TYR A 328 15.62 11.76 14.48
N ASP A 329 14.94 12.90 14.58
CA ASP A 329 15.12 13.79 15.73
C ASP A 329 14.50 13.12 16.99
N PRO A 330 15.10 13.29 18.18
CA PRO A 330 14.57 12.70 19.42
C PRO A 330 13.15 13.17 19.72
N VAL A 331 12.39 12.33 20.44
CA VAL A 331 11.08 12.71 20.95
C VAL A 331 11.27 13.55 22.21
N ILE A 332 10.85 14.81 22.16
CA ILE A 332 10.98 15.79 23.24
C ILE A 332 9.66 16.54 23.38
N ASP A 333 9.28 16.90 24.61
CA ASP A 333 8.10 17.74 24.90
C ASP A 333 6.81 17.28 24.19
N SER A 334 6.64 15.96 23.99
CA SER A 334 5.51 15.40 23.25
C SER A 334 4.47 14.79 24.17
N ALA A 335 3.21 14.83 23.77
CA ALA A 335 2.07 14.40 24.58
C ALA A 335 1.24 13.32 23.89
N MET A 336 0.92 12.26 24.64
CA MET A 336 0.16 11.09 24.18
C MET A 336 -0.98 10.83 25.16
N ASN A 337 -2.07 11.57 25.00
CA ASN A 337 -3.07 11.67 26.05
C ASN A 337 -4.47 11.24 25.61
N ASN A 338 -5.25 10.68 26.54
CA ASN A 338 -6.67 10.44 26.31
C ASN A 338 -6.97 9.52 25.11
N ASN A 339 -6.06 8.63 24.73
CA ASN A 339 -6.28 7.68 23.63
C ASN A 339 -6.91 6.38 24.15
N ILE A 340 -7.62 5.68 23.25
CA ILE A 340 -8.21 4.37 23.51
C ILE A 340 -7.54 3.33 22.63
N VAL A 341 -7.00 2.27 23.24
CA VAL A 341 -6.39 1.13 22.56
C VAL A 341 -7.10 -0.15 23.00
N ILE A 342 -7.78 -0.81 22.07
CA ILE A 342 -8.57 -2.02 22.33
C ILE A 342 -8.08 -3.19 21.47
N ASP A 343 -7.83 -4.33 22.10
CA ASP A 343 -7.43 -5.59 21.45
C ASP A 343 -6.35 -5.41 20.37
N SER A 344 -5.41 -4.51 20.65
CA SER A 344 -4.27 -4.19 19.79
C SER A 344 -3.00 -4.67 20.47
N ASP A 345 -2.10 -5.27 19.70
CA ASP A 345 -1.08 -6.17 20.27
C ASP A 345 0.13 -5.45 20.84
N HIS A 346 0.53 -4.32 20.26
CA HIS A 346 1.84 -3.72 20.57
C HIS A 346 1.77 -2.21 20.79
N ILE A 347 2.33 -1.78 21.91
CA ILE A 347 2.69 -0.40 22.26
C ILE A 347 4.20 -0.39 22.48
N GLU A 348 4.90 0.41 21.70
CA GLU A 348 6.34 0.24 21.45
C GLU A 348 7.06 1.55 21.84
N LEU A 349 7.79 1.55 22.96
CA LEU A 349 8.39 2.76 23.53
C LEU A 349 9.92 2.72 23.45
N GLY A 350 10.52 3.76 22.86
CA GLY A 350 11.95 3.77 22.49
C GLY A 350 12.25 2.97 21.22
N ALA A 351 11.22 2.66 20.42
CA ALA A 351 11.34 1.77 19.28
C ALA A 351 12.46 2.20 18.31
N GLY A 352 13.24 1.22 17.85
CA GLY A 352 14.40 1.46 17.00
C GLY A 352 15.67 1.85 17.77
N ALA A 353 15.71 1.77 19.10
CA ALA A 353 16.94 1.99 19.86
C ALA A 353 18.09 1.12 19.32
N ASP A 354 19.21 1.75 19.01
CA ASP A 354 20.45 1.12 18.58
C ASP A 354 21.63 2.06 18.84
N ALA A 355 22.84 1.69 18.39
CA ALA A 355 24.03 2.52 18.58
C ALA A 355 23.92 3.92 17.95
N GLU A 356 23.14 4.08 16.87
CA GLU A 356 22.90 5.36 16.21
C GLU A 356 21.72 6.11 16.86
N ARG A 357 20.59 5.41 17.03
CA ARG A 357 19.35 5.89 17.65
C ARG A 357 19.41 5.73 19.17
N SER A 358 20.34 6.46 19.79
CA SER A 358 20.70 6.35 21.20
C SER A 358 20.09 7.45 22.10
N ALA A 359 19.20 8.30 21.56
CA ALA A 359 18.50 9.32 22.34
C ALA A 359 17.07 8.86 22.69
N PRO A 360 16.81 8.43 23.94
CA PRO A 360 15.46 8.09 24.38
C PRO A 360 14.55 9.32 24.48
N PRO A 361 13.22 9.12 24.55
CA PRO A 361 12.27 10.21 24.74
C PRO A 361 12.51 11.00 26.03
N THR A 362 12.35 12.32 25.99
CA THR A 362 12.52 13.20 27.17
C THR A 362 11.39 14.21 27.30
N THR A 363 11.17 14.69 28.53
CA THR A 363 10.16 15.72 28.89
C THR A 363 8.75 15.50 28.32
N SER A 364 8.42 14.25 27.99
CA SER A 364 7.19 13.87 27.30
C SER A 364 6.18 13.27 28.28
N GLU A 365 4.95 13.08 27.84
CA GLU A 365 3.88 12.57 28.70
C GLU A 365 2.97 11.54 28.02
N PHE A 366 2.48 10.60 28.83
CA PHE A 366 1.55 9.55 28.44
C PHE A 366 0.44 9.48 29.49
N LYS A 367 -0.67 10.21 29.27
CA LYS A 367 -1.67 10.43 30.32
C LYS A 367 -3.09 10.07 29.93
N GLY A 368 -3.85 9.51 30.86
CA GLY A 368 -5.29 9.30 30.66
C GLY A 368 -5.62 8.35 29.52
N ASN A 369 -4.74 7.42 29.15
CA ASN A 369 -5.03 6.46 28.08
C ASN A 369 -5.78 5.24 28.64
N ILE A 370 -6.69 4.65 27.86
CA ILE A 370 -7.37 3.38 28.16
C ILE A 370 -6.78 2.31 27.27
N ILE A 371 -6.24 1.25 27.86
CA ILE A 371 -5.63 0.12 27.16
C ILE A 371 -6.30 -1.16 27.66
N LEU A 372 -7.11 -1.79 26.81
CA LEU A 372 -7.86 -2.99 27.16
C LEU A 372 -7.64 -4.06 26.09
N GLY A 373 -7.06 -5.20 26.44
CA GLY A 373 -6.72 -6.23 25.47
C GLY A 373 -6.80 -7.64 26.01
N LYS A 374 -7.20 -8.58 25.15
CA LYS A 374 -7.11 -10.03 25.40
C LYS A 374 -6.19 -10.77 24.43
N THR A 375 -5.71 -10.09 23.38
CA THR A 375 -4.92 -10.69 22.31
C THR A 375 -3.44 -10.74 22.62
N ASN A 376 -2.93 -9.73 23.34
CA ASN A 376 -1.63 -9.72 23.98
C ASN A 376 -1.79 -9.18 25.41
N LEU A 377 -1.42 -9.97 26.41
CA LEU A 377 -1.50 -9.56 27.82
C LEU A 377 -0.27 -8.76 28.26
N ASP A 378 0.77 -8.68 27.42
CA ASP A 378 1.96 -7.86 27.64
C ASP A 378 2.11 -6.84 26.49
N PRO A 379 1.20 -5.86 26.37
CA PRO A 379 1.15 -4.99 25.20
C PRO A 379 2.33 -4.02 25.10
N PHE A 380 3.07 -3.77 26.19
CA PHE A 380 4.17 -2.81 26.23
C PHE A 380 5.53 -3.47 26.00
N THR A 381 6.28 -2.96 25.03
CA THR A 381 7.72 -3.26 24.88
C THR A 381 8.51 -1.98 25.05
N LEU A 382 9.52 -2.00 25.93
CA LEU A 382 10.45 -0.90 26.17
C LEU A 382 11.81 -1.27 25.58
N TYR A 383 12.33 -0.43 24.69
CA TYR A 383 13.62 -0.67 24.02
C TYR A 383 14.79 0.10 24.65
N ASP A 384 14.49 1.11 25.48
CA ASP A 384 15.47 1.98 26.14
C ASP A 384 14.88 2.58 27.43
N ASP A 385 15.60 3.49 28.09
CA ASP A 385 15.15 4.19 29.29
C ASP A 385 13.94 5.11 29.01
N MET A 386 12.81 4.80 29.64
CA MET A 386 11.56 5.56 29.53
C MET A 386 11.34 6.56 30.68
N SER A 387 12.38 6.86 31.47
CA SER A 387 12.29 7.82 32.59
C SER A 387 11.91 9.24 32.15
N GLY A 388 12.17 9.59 30.88
CA GLY A 388 11.80 10.86 30.27
C GLY A 388 10.33 11.01 29.88
N ILE A 389 9.50 9.98 30.11
CA ILE A 389 8.05 10.01 29.88
C ILE A 389 7.32 9.99 31.23
N ASN A 390 6.49 10.99 31.48
CA ASN A 390 5.61 11.01 32.64
C ASN A 390 4.32 10.21 32.36
N PHE A 391 4.15 9.09 33.04
CA PHE A 391 2.95 8.25 32.97
C PHE A 391 1.98 8.61 34.10
N GLU A 392 0.75 8.98 33.76
CA GLU A 392 -0.25 9.40 34.76
C GLU A 392 -1.69 9.05 34.35
N GLY A 393 -2.48 8.49 35.27
CA GLY A 393 -3.92 8.31 35.09
C GLY A 393 -4.31 7.38 33.94
N ASN A 394 -3.43 6.46 33.52
CA ASN A 394 -3.74 5.47 32.49
C ASN A 394 -4.50 4.28 33.08
N TYR A 395 -5.22 3.53 32.24
CA TYR A 395 -5.98 2.34 32.64
C TYR A 395 -5.53 1.13 31.82
N LEU A 396 -5.29 0.01 32.50
CA LEU A 396 -4.94 -1.28 31.93
C LEU A 396 -5.89 -2.34 32.47
N ASN A 397 -6.29 -3.33 31.66
CA ASN A 397 -7.15 -4.40 32.17
C ASN A 397 -6.42 -5.32 33.17
N GLU A 398 -7.15 -5.84 34.16
CA GLU A 398 -6.62 -6.64 35.28
C GLU A 398 -5.74 -7.84 34.86
N GLU A 399 -6.05 -8.45 33.72
CA GLU A 399 -5.32 -9.61 33.21
C GLU A 399 -4.03 -9.24 32.46
N ALA A 400 -3.86 -7.97 32.10
CA ALA A 400 -2.70 -7.48 31.35
C ALA A 400 -1.62 -6.91 32.29
N SER A 401 -0.38 -6.95 31.82
CA SER A 401 0.80 -6.51 32.56
C SER A 401 1.57 -5.43 31.80
N THR A 402 2.35 -4.63 32.53
CA THR A 402 3.25 -3.64 31.94
C THR A 402 4.53 -3.55 32.75
N PRO A 403 5.71 -3.39 32.11
CA PRO A 403 6.97 -3.13 32.80
C PRO A 403 7.03 -1.74 33.45
N ILE A 404 6.06 -0.86 33.18
CA ILE A 404 6.01 0.50 33.73
C ILE A 404 5.46 0.48 35.16
N LYS A 405 6.24 0.99 36.12
CA LYS A 405 5.97 0.82 37.55
C LYS A 405 4.81 1.67 38.11
N ASN A 406 4.56 2.85 37.55
CA ASN A 406 3.61 3.84 38.08
C ASN A 406 2.77 4.46 36.95
N GLY A 407 1.66 5.10 37.31
CA GLY A 407 0.84 5.84 36.34
C GLY A 407 -0.27 5.04 35.67
N PHE A 408 -0.47 3.77 36.08
CA PHE A 408 -1.52 2.88 35.60
C PHE A 408 -2.42 2.43 36.74
N ALA A 409 -3.72 2.52 36.53
CA ALA A 409 -4.76 1.91 37.36
C ALA A 409 -5.29 0.65 36.68
N SER A 410 -5.53 -0.39 37.47
CA SER A 410 -6.18 -1.60 36.99
C SER A 410 -7.70 -1.39 36.85
N THR A 411 -8.31 -2.00 35.83
CA THR A 411 -9.76 -2.02 35.61
C THR A 411 -10.19 -3.37 35.03
N PRO A 412 -11.42 -3.85 35.25
CA PRO A 412 -11.91 -5.04 34.56
C PRO A 412 -11.92 -4.83 33.05
N TYR A 413 -11.64 -5.89 32.27
CA TYR A 413 -11.93 -5.87 30.84
C TYR A 413 -13.45 -5.82 30.62
N SER A 414 -13.97 -4.64 30.27
CA SER A 414 -15.37 -4.43 29.91
C SER A 414 -15.43 -3.67 28.58
N VAL A 415 -15.53 -4.43 27.49
CA VAL A 415 -15.62 -3.92 26.13
C VAL A 415 -16.84 -4.54 25.46
N THR A 416 -17.74 -3.69 24.96
CA THR A 416 -18.96 -4.10 24.25
C THR A 416 -19.00 -3.48 22.86
N THR A 417 -19.81 -4.04 21.95
CA THR A 417 -20.11 -3.37 20.69
C THR A 417 -21.21 -2.34 20.95
N ASN A 418 -20.97 -1.07 20.64
CA ASN A 418 -21.94 0.00 20.82
C ASN A 418 -22.96 0.09 19.67
N GLN A 419 -23.87 1.07 19.73
CA GLN A 419 -24.91 1.28 18.71
C GLN A 419 -24.39 1.60 17.30
N TYR A 420 -23.14 2.03 17.16
CA TYR A 420 -22.48 2.31 15.88
C TYR A 420 -21.66 1.13 15.36
N GLY A 421 -21.70 -0.03 16.02
CA GLY A 421 -20.93 -1.21 15.64
C GLY A 421 -19.45 -1.16 16.07
N LEU A 422 -19.03 -0.18 16.87
CA LEU A 422 -17.65 -0.03 17.34
C LEU A 422 -17.45 -0.70 18.71
N LYS A 423 -16.23 -1.20 18.97
CA LYS A 423 -15.87 -1.67 20.31
C LYS A 423 -15.71 -0.49 21.24
N SER A 424 -16.37 -0.51 22.38
CA SER A 424 -16.35 0.60 23.33
C SER A 424 -16.12 0.08 24.75
N PRO A 425 -15.24 0.72 25.53
CA PRO A 425 -15.23 0.59 26.97
C PRO A 425 -16.53 1.11 27.59
N ASP A 426 -16.73 0.82 28.87
CA ASP A 426 -17.85 1.38 29.64
C ASP A 426 -17.81 2.91 29.67
N LYS A 427 -19.00 3.52 29.61
CA LYS A 427 -19.18 4.99 29.61
C LYS A 427 -18.48 5.66 30.79
N ALA A 428 -18.56 5.07 31.98
CA ALA A 428 -17.91 5.62 33.17
C ALA A 428 -16.38 5.69 33.04
N LEU A 429 -15.76 4.75 32.30
CA LEU A 429 -14.32 4.77 32.05
C LEU A 429 -13.96 5.83 31.01
N LEU A 430 -14.77 5.97 29.96
CA LEU A 430 -14.62 7.03 28.95
C LEU A 430 -14.70 8.43 29.57
N GLU A 431 -15.61 8.65 30.52
CA GLU A 431 -15.77 9.92 31.24
C GLU A 431 -14.53 10.30 32.06
N LYS A 432 -13.80 9.32 32.64
CA LYS A 432 -12.58 9.59 33.42
C LYS A 432 -11.46 10.23 32.60
N ILE A 433 -11.44 9.97 31.29
CA ILE A 433 -10.42 10.48 30.38
C ILE A 433 -10.98 11.55 29.43
N GLY A 434 -12.25 11.93 29.56
CA GLY A 434 -12.87 12.95 28.72
C GLY A 434 -12.93 12.60 27.23
N PHE A 435 -12.98 11.31 26.86
CA PHE A 435 -12.95 10.90 25.44
C PHE A 435 -14.22 11.29 24.68
N GLY A 436 -15.38 11.21 25.35
CA GLY A 436 -16.69 11.33 24.72
C GLY A 436 -17.24 9.98 24.26
N GLU A 437 -18.26 10.03 23.40
CA GLU A 437 -18.88 8.83 22.81
C GLU A 437 -17.99 8.25 21.71
N VAL A 438 -17.74 6.93 21.73
CA VAL A 438 -17.01 6.24 20.66
C VAL A 438 -17.89 6.18 19.40
N LYS A 439 -17.60 7.04 18.42
CA LYS A 439 -18.35 7.17 17.16
C LYS A 439 -17.40 7.64 16.06
N LEU A 440 -17.53 7.07 14.87
CA LEU A 440 -16.73 7.52 13.72
C LEU A 440 -16.97 9.02 13.45
N PRO A 441 -15.90 9.79 13.21
CA PRO A 441 -16.02 11.21 12.85
C PRO A 441 -16.54 11.43 11.42
N VAL A 442 -16.40 10.43 10.55
CA VAL A 442 -16.91 10.39 9.19
C VAL A 442 -17.10 8.93 8.75
N THR A 443 -18.12 8.63 7.95
CA THR A 443 -18.32 7.28 7.38
C THR A 443 -17.76 7.16 5.96
N LYS A 444 -17.67 5.93 5.44
CA LYS A 444 -17.21 5.68 4.07
C LYS A 444 -18.16 6.31 3.04
N GLU A 445 -19.44 6.41 3.34
CA GLU A 445 -20.48 6.97 2.48
C GLU A 445 -20.38 8.50 2.40
N GLU A 446 -19.96 9.16 3.48
CA GLU A 446 -19.87 10.63 3.61
C GLU A 446 -18.65 11.26 2.91
N VAL A 447 -17.66 10.45 2.49
CA VAL A 447 -16.45 10.93 1.82
C VAL A 447 -16.43 10.66 0.32
N GLY A 448 -15.50 11.29 -0.38
CA GLY A 448 -15.21 11.02 -1.79
C GLY A 448 -16.21 11.66 -2.75
N ALA A 449 -16.04 11.34 -4.04
CA ALA A 449 -16.91 11.82 -5.09
C ALA A 449 -18.29 11.14 -5.00
N ASP A 450 -19.35 11.94 -4.97
CA ASP A 450 -20.73 11.46 -4.71
C ASP A 450 -21.31 10.63 -5.87
N PHE A 451 -20.85 10.89 -7.09
CA PHE A 451 -21.27 10.21 -8.31
C PHE A 451 -20.51 8.92 -8.61
N TYR A 452 -19.44 8.62 -7.87
CA TYR A 452 -18.55 7.50 -8.19
C TYR A 452 -18.71 6.36 -7.17
N PRO A 453 -18.93 5.12 -7.62
CA PRO A 453 -19.11 4.00 -6.70
C PRO A 453 -17.82 3.71 -5.93
N LYS A 454 -17.95 3.41 -4.64
CA LYS A 454 -16.87 2.87 -3.81
C LYS A 454 -16.87 1.35 -3.84
N ASN A 455 -17.09 0.81 -5.04
CA ASN A 455 -17.22 -0.62 -5.27
C ASN A 455 -15.83 -1.20 -5.50
N GLU A 456 -15.53 -2.23 -4.73
CA GLU A 456 -14.31 -3.00 -4.89
C GLU A 456 -14.69 -4.45 -5.03
N THR A 457 -14.18 -5.07 -6.08
CA THR A 457 -14.33 -6.51 -6.28
C THR A 457 -12.94 -7.07 -6.47
N VAL A 458 -12.39 -7.62 -5.38
CA VAL A 458 -11.35 -8.63 -5.51
C VAL A 458 -12.05 -9.87 -6.07
N ILE A 459 -11.73 -10.23 -7.30
CA ILE A 459 -12.30 -11.42 -7.92
C ILE A 459 -11.64 -12.63 -7.27
N ALA A 460 -12.39 -13.31 -6.40
CA ALA A 460 -11.94 -14.55 -5.79
C ALA A 460 -11.84 -15.66 -6.85
N PHE A 461 -10.89 -16.58 -6.65
CA PHE A 461 -10.85 -17.82 -7.42
C PHE A 461 -12.20 -18.55 -7.32
N GLN A 462 -12.57 -19.24 -8.40
CA GLN A 462 -13.80 -20.04 -8.49
C GLN A 462 -15.12 -19.29 -8.26
N SER A 463 -15.13 -17.95 -8.36
CA SER A 463 -16.35 -17.14 -8.24
C SER A 463 -17.19 -17.09 -9.52
N GLY A 464 -16.63 -17.56 -10.64
CA GLY A 464 -17.25 -17.59 -11.96
C GLY A 464 -17.88 -18.94 -12.32
N LYS A 465 -17.89 -19.25 -13.60
CA LYS A 465 -18.50 -20.46 -14.16
C LYS A 465 -17.50 -21.60 -14.29
N HIS A 466 -17.98 -22.83 -14.16
CA HIS A 466 -17.21 -24.02 -14.51
C HIS A 466 -17.32 -24.32 -16.01
N ILE A 467 -16.18 -24.40 -16.69
CA ILE A 467 -16.04 -24.64 -18.12
C ILE A 467 -15.33 -25.97 -18.30
N LYS A 468 -16.01 -26.96 -18.90
CA LYS A 468 -15.40 -28.25 -19.21
C LYS A 468 -14.39 -28.07 -20.36
N VAL A 469 -13.19 -28.61 -20.20
CA VAL A 469 -12.16 -28.62 -21.25
C VAL A 469 -11.91 -30.06 -21.69
N GLU A 470 -12.02 -30.31 -22.99
CA GLU A 470 -11.71 -31.62 -23.59
C GLU A 470 -10.19 -31.79 -23.77
N PRO A 471 -9.63 -33.01 -23.62
CA PRO A 471 -8.23 -33.30 -23.93
C PRO A 471 -7.87 -32.96 -25.37
N GLY A 472 -6.60 -32.63 -25.62
CA GLY A 472 -6.09 -32.36 -26.97
C GLY A 472 -5.08 -31.23 -27.02
N THR A 473 -4.69 -30.90 -28.25
CA THR A 473 -3.74 -29.82 -28.54
C THR A 473 -4.43 -28.45 -28.44
N ASP A 474 -3.86 -27.55 -27.65
CA ASP A 474 -4.32 -26.16 -27.45
C ASP A 474 -5.79 -25.99 -27.03
N THR A 475 -6.45 -27.06 -26.56
CA THR A 475 -7.83 -26.98 -26.05
C THR A 475 -7.89 -26.16 -24.77
N LEU A 476 -6.89 -26.32 -23.89
CA LEU A 476 -6.74 -25.50 -22.69
C LEU A 476 -6.54 -24.01 -23.03
N ILE A 477 -5.71 -23.71 -24.03
CA ILE A 477 -5.44 -22.34 -24.49
C ILE A 477 -6.72 -21.70 -25.05
N SER A 478 -7.47 -22.45 -25.84
CA SER A 478 -8.74 -22.00 -26.42
C SER A 478 -9.78 -21.73 -25.33
N ALA A 479 -9.87 -22.59 -24.31
CA ALA A 479 -10.76 -22.40 -23.17
C ALA A 479 -10.35 -21.19 -22.32
N LEU A 480 -9.05 -21.00 -22.09
CA LEU A 480 -8.51 -19.86 -21.38
C LEU A 480 -8.84 -18.54 -22.10
N ALA A 481 -8.64 -18.46 -23.41
CA ALA A 481 -8.98 -17.28 -24.21
C ALA A 481 -10.48 -16.93 -24.19
N ALA A 482 -11.37 -17.91 -23.93
CA ALA A 482 -12.82 -17.70 -23.84
C ALA A 482 -13.33 -17.48 -22.41
N SER A 483 -12.45 -17.56 -21.40
CA SER A 483 -12.81 -17.48 -19.99
C SER A 483 -12.93 -16.03 -19.49
N HIS A 484 -13.61 -15.85 -18.36
CA HIS A 484 -13.80 -14.57 -17.67
C HIS A 484 -13.17 -14.61 -16.27
N PRO A 485 -12.91 -13.44 -15.63
CA PRO A 485 -12.41 -13.40 -14.26
C PRO A 485 -13.25 -14.26 -13.30
N GLY A 486 -12.58 -15.15 -12.57
CA GLY A 486 -13.17 -16.07 -11.59
C GLY A 486 -13.64 -17.42 -12.15
N ASP A 487 -13.64 -17.61 -13.47
CA ASP A 487 -14.04 -18.88 -14.09
C ASP A 487 -13.10 -20.04 -13.69
N VAL A 488 -13.61 -21.26 -13.84
CA VAL A 488 -12.93 -22.52 -13.51
C VAL A 488 -12.85 -23.41 -14.74
N LEU A 489 -11.66 -23.65 -15.26
CA LEU A 489 -11.41 -24.62 -16.33
C LEU A 489 -11.28 -26.02 -15.73
N VAL A 490 -12.26 -26.88 -16.00
CA VAL A 490 -12.33 -28.25 -15.47
C VAL A 490 -11.87 -29.24 -16.52
N LEU A 491 -10.65 -29.75 -16.36
CA LEU A 491 -10.02 -30.74 -17.21
C LEU A 491 -10.58 -32.13 -16.92
N GLN A 492 -10.71 -32.95 -17.96
CA GLN A 492 -11.05 -34.36 -17.82
C GLN A 492 -9.92 -35.17 -17.18
N ASN A 493 -10.25 -35.93 -16.14
CA ASN A 493 -9.32 -36.84 -15.47
C ASN A 493 -8.66 -37.81 -16.45
N GLY A 494 -7.34 -37.98 -16.32
CA GLY A 494 -6.53 -38.84 -17.19
C GLY A 494 -6.38 -38.36 -18.64
N GLY A 495 -6.94 -37.20 -19.00
CA GLY A 495 -6.77 -36.61 -20.33
C GLY A 495 -5.37 -36.01 -20.53
N GLU A 496 -4.92 -35.98 -21.77
CA GLU A 496 -3.65 -35.33 -22.16
C GLU A 496 -3.91 -33.98 -22.85
N TYR A 497 -3.17 -32.96 -22.45
CA TYR A 497 -3.28 -31.59 -22.93
C TYR A 497 -1.91 -31.12 -23.39
N LEU A 498 -1.76 -30.91 -24.69
CA LEU A 498 -0.52 -30.44 -25.29
C LEU A 498 -0.64 -28.94 -25.60
N LEU A 499 0.28 -28.14 -25.07
CA LEU A 499 0.39 -26.71 -25.34
C LEU A 499 1.44 -26.49 -26.42
N THR A 500 1.05 -25.94 -27.58
CA THR A 500 1.99 -25.52 -28.64
C THR A 500 2.25 -24.01 -28.61
N LYS A 501 1.52 -23.29 -27.75
CA LYS A 501 1.63 -21.85 -27.50
C LYS A 501 1.67 -21.60 -25.99
N PHE A 502 2.06 -20.39 -25.61
CA PHE A 502 2.01 -19.97 -24.21
C PHE A 502 0.54 -19.86 -23.76
N ALA A 503 0.23 -20.35 -22.58
CA ALA A 503 -1.05 -20.08 -21.92
C ALA A 503 -0.92 -18.79 -21.09
N GLU A 504 -1.43 -17.68 -21.62
CA GLU A 504 -1.35 -16.37 -20.95
C GLU A 504 -2.56 -16.11 -20.04
N ILE A 505 -2.29 -15.81 -18.77
CA ILE A 505 -3.28 -15.54 -17.74
C ILE A 505 -3.38 -14.02 -17.54
N HIS A 506 -4.48 -13.43 -18.02
CA HIS A 506 -4.74 -11.97 -17.93
C HIS A 506 -5.80 -11.60 -16.88
N HIS A 507 -6.40 -12.59 -16.22
CA HIS A 507 -7.39 -12.41 -15.15
C HIS A 507 -7.32 -13.57 -14.14
N PRO A 508 -7.92 -13.42 -12.93
CA PRO A 508 -8.02 -14.51 -11.96
C PRO A 508 -8.74 -15.73 -12.54
N ILE A 509 -8.12 -16.90 -12.50
CA ILE A 509 -8.67 -18.14 -13.06
C ILE A 509 -8.18 -19.37 -12.31
N THR A 510 -9.04 -20.38 -12.26
CA THR A 510 -8.70 -21.71 -11.73
C THR A 510 -8.62 -22.72 -12.88
N ILE A 511 -7.55 -23.51 -12.94
CA ILE A 511 -7.39 -24.65 -13.84
C ILE A 511 -7.30 -25.89 -12.98
N MET A 512 -8.29 -26.79 -13.07
CA MET A 512 -8.37 -27.91 -12.16
C MET A 512 -8.88 -29.19 -12.81
N ALA A 513 -8.68 -30.31 -12.12
CA ALA A 513 -9.39 -31.54 -12.39
C ALA A 513 -10.11 -32.04 -11.13
N LYS A 514 -11.25 -32.71 -11.31
CA LYS A 514 -11.95 -33.34 -10.16
C LYS A 514 -11.06 -34.44 -9.57
N LYS A 515 -11.23 -34.77 -8.29
CA LYS A 515 -10.52 -35.89 -7.65
C LYS A 515 -10.54 -37.15 -8.52
N GLY A 516 -9.36 -37.72 -8.76
CA GLY A 516 -9.17 -38.88 -9.64
C GLY A 516 -7.82 -38.84 -10.32
N GLN A 517 -7.68 -39.52 -11.46
CA GLN A 517 -6.45 -39.51 -12.25
C GLN A 517 -6.16 -38.09 -12.74
N LYS A 518 -5.00 -37.54 -12.37
CA LYS A 518 -4.56 -36.21 -12.78
C LYS A 518 -4.43 -36.15 -14.32
N PRO A 519 -5.02 -35.14 -14.99
CA PRO A 519 -4.73 -34.89 -16.39
C PRO A 519 -3.27 -34.48 -16.58
N LEU A 520 -2.70 -34.92 -17.68
CA LEU A 520 -1.31 -34.68 -18.05
C LEU A 520 -1.23 -33.44 -18.94
N ILE A 521 -0.42 -32.47 -18.53
CA ILE A 521 -0.18 -31.22 -19.24
C ILE A 521 1.28 -31.20 -19.68
N ARG A 522 1.49 -30.99 -20.98
CA ARG A 522 2.80 -30.87 -21.62
C ARG A 522 2.85 -29.62 -22.49
N SER A 523 4.04 -29.12 -22.77
CA SER A 523 4.23 -27.96 -23.63
C SER A 523 5.41 -28.14 -24.57
N GLN A 524 5.27 -27.65 -25.80
CA GLN A 524 6.36 -27.48 -26.77
C GLN A 524 6.93 -26.06 -26.75
N LYS A 525 6.52 -25.25 -25.77
CA LYS A 525 7.07 -23.92 -25.50
C LYS A 525 7.98 -23.97 -24.27
N PRO A 526 8.99 -23.07 -24.21
CA PRO A 526 9.89 -23.02 -23.07
C PRO A 526 9.18 -22.65 -21.77
N ASN A 527 8.03 -21.96 -21.85
CA ASN A 527 7.13 -21.72 -20.72
C ASN A 527 5.77 -22.37 -21.01
N PHE A 528 5.11 -22.97 -20.01
CA PHE A 528 3.75 -23.48 -20.19
C PHE A 528 2.75 -22.35 -20.02
N ILE A 529 2.80 -21.69 -18.85
CA ILE A 529 1.84 -20.69 -18.41
C ILE A 529 2.59 -19.40 -18.06
N ASN A 530 2.08 -18.26 -18.54
CA ASN A 530 2.57 -16.93 -18.18
C ASN A 530 1.47 -16.16 -17.42
N ILE A 531 1.76 -15.72 -16.20
CA ILE A 531 0.89 -14.80 -15.45
C ILE A 531 1.22 -13.37 -15.89
N GLU A 532 0.28 -12.73 -16.58
CA GLU A 532 0.41 -11.38 -17.12
C GLU A 532 -0.27 -10.33 -16.21
N ASN A 533 -0.14 -9.05 -16.54
CA ASN A 533 -0.70 -7.95 -15.72
C ASN A 533 -2.24 -8.11 -15.58
N GLY A 534 -2.73 -8.24 -14.35
CA GLY A 534 -4.14 -8.55 -14.04
C GLY A 534 -4.44 -10.04 -13.82
N GLY A 535 -3.51 -10.94 -14.16
CA GLY A 535 -3.62 -12.37 -13.96
C GLY A 535 -3.47 -12.81 -12.50
N ALA A 536 -4.19 -13.86 -12.14
CA ALA A 536 -3.95 -14.67 -10.94
C ALA A 536 -4.32 -16.12 -11.26
N LEU A 537 -3.59 -17.09 -10.72
CA LEU A 537 -3.71 -18.48 -11.12
C LEU A 537 -3.89 -19.41 -9.93
N GLU A 538 -4.92 -20.25 -9.99
CA GLU A 538 -5.04 -21.44 -9.16
C GLU A 538 -4.92 -22.68 -10.06
N VAL A 539 -4.08 -23.65 -9.65
CA VAL A 539 -3.98 -24.96 -10.28
C VAL A 539 -4.24 -26.06 -9.25
N GLU A 540 -5.13 -26.99 -9.58
CA GLU A 540 -5.51 -28.06 -8.65
C GLU A 540 -5.62 -29.43 -9.31
N ASN A 541 -4.99 -30.44 -8.70
CA ASN A 541 -5.08 -31.84 -9.13
C ASN A 541 -4.65 -32.09 -10.58
N LEU A 542 -3.53 -31.47 -10.99
CA LEU A 542 -2.96 -31.57 -12.34
C LEU A 542 -1.61 -32.30 -12.31
N TRP A 543 -1.20 -32.86 -13.45
CA TRP A 543 0.14 -33.41 -13.65
C TRP A 543 0.86 -32.62 -14.75
N PHE A 544 1.90 -31.85 -14.39
CA PHE A 544 2.79 -31.18 -15.33
C PHE A 544 4.01 -32.06 -15.62
N ASP A 545 4.35 -32.20 -16.91
CA ASP A 545 5.44 -33.06 -17.36
C ASP A 545 6.30 -32.35 -18.42
N GLY A 546 7.61 -32.32 -18.20
CA GLY A 546 8.55 -31.55 -19.01
C GLY A 546 9.03 -32.25 -20.29
N ALA A 547 8.68 -33.53 -20.52
CA ALA A 547 9.28 -34.36 -21.56
C ALA A 547 9.11 -33.85 -23.01
N GLU A 548 8.03 -33.11 -23.30
CA GLU A 548 7.79 -32.51 -24.64
C GLU A 548 8.36 -31.09 -24.78
N SER A 549 9.04 -30.58 -23.74
CA SER A 549 9.57 -29.22 -23.76
C SER A 549 10.78 -29.10 -24.68
N PRO A 550 11.04 -27.91 -25.24
CA PRO A 550 12.23 -27.69 -26.06
C PRO A 550 13.53 -28.03 -25.31
N ASP A 551 14.49 -28.64 -26.00
CA ASP A 551 15.82 -28.94 -25.46
C ASP A 551 16.71 -27.69 -25.40
N TYR A 552 16.35 -26.75 -24.52
CA TYR A 552 17.13 -25.57 -24.19
C TYR A 552 17.13 -25.33 -22.68
N LYS A 553 18.16 -24.66 -22.20
CA LYS A 553 18.27 -24.25 -20.80
C LYS A 553 17.25 -23.17 -20.44
N GLY A 554 16.74 -23.20 -19.22
CA GLY A 554 15.94 -22.11 -18.69
C GLY A 554 14.43 -22.24 -18.90
N ASN A 555 13.93 -23.43 -19.29
CA ASN A 555 12.49 -23.68 -19.40
C ASN A 555 11.78 -23.49 -18.05
N THR A 556 10.47 -23.24 -18.06
CA THR A 556 9.69 -23.00 -16.85
C THR A 556 8.25 -23.52 -17.01
N ILE A 557 7.62 -24.05 -15.96
CA ILE A 557 6.18 -24.39 -16.04
C ILE A 557 5.34 -23.11 -15.94
N ILE A 558 5.49 -22.34 -14.87
CA ILE A 558 4.79 -21.07 -14.65
C ILE A 558 5.79 -19.92 -14.51
N SER A 559 5.66 -18.87 -15.30
CA SER A 559 6.40 -17.61 -15.07
C SER A 559 5.48 -16.41 -14.98
N THR A 560 5.92 -15.33 -14.35
CA THR A 560 5.26 -14.03 -14.54
C THR A 560 5.69 -13.39 -15.86
N SER A 561 5.03 -12.29 -16.25
CA SER A 561 5.38 -11.50 -17.44
C SER A 561 6.88 -11.20 -17.51
N GLY A 562 7.45 -11.19 -18.72
CA GLY A 562 8.81 -10.69 -18.94
C GLY A 562 8.92 -9.16 -18.81
N TYR A 563 7.78 -8.47 -18.73
CA TYR A 563 7.66 -7.03 -18.53
C TYR A 563 7.14 -6.72 -17.12
N SER A 564 7.24 -5.46 -16.69
CA SER A 564 6.73 -5.05 -15.38
C SER A 564 5.21 -5.20 -15.32
N MET A 565 4.72 -5.63 -14.15
CA MET A 565 3.30 -5.69 -13.81
C MET A 565 3.04 -4.72 -12.67
N ASN A 566 2.03 -3.85 -12.83
CA ASN A 566 1.59 -3.00 -11.73
C ASN A 566 0.47 -3.65 -10.91
N ILE A 567 -0.28 -4.64 -11.40
CA ILE A 567 -1.28 -5.36 -10.60
C ILE A 567 -0.61 -6.56 -9.91
N ASN A 568 -0.84 -6.71 -8.60
CA ASN A 568 -0.35 -7.87 -7.86
C ASN A 568 -1.09 -9.14 -8.29
N TYR A 569 -0.40 -10.27 -8.26
CA TYR A 569 -0.99 -11.57 -8.57
C TYR A 569 -1.04 -12.49 -7.35
N ASN A 570 -1.87 -13.52 -7.45
CA ASN A 570 -1.87 -14.67 -6.54
C ASN A 570 -1.54 -15.94 -7.34
N LEU A 571 -0.78 -16.84 -6.74
CA LEU A 571 -0.53 -18.18 -7.27
C LEU A 571 -0.88 -19.25 -6.22
N ALA A 572 -1.85 -20.09 -6.53
CA ALA A 572 -2.24 -21.23 -5.71
C ALA A 572 -1.98 -22.54 -6.44
N VAL A 573 -1.18 -23.42 -5.84
CA VAL A 573 -0.79 -24.72 -6.40
C VAL A 573 -1.17 -25.81 -5.40
N ARG A 574 -2.11 -26.68 -5.77
CA ARG A 574 -2.70 -27.65 -4.83
C ARG A 574 -2.77 -29.05 -5.42
N ASN A 575 -2.25 -30.04 -4.69
CA ASN A 575 -2.33 -31.44 -5.10
C ASN A 575 -1.85 -31.66 -6.54
N VAL A 576 -0.75 -31.02 -6.94
CA VAL A 576 -0.18 -31.22 -8.29
C VAL A 576 0.92 -32.25 -8.26
N LYS A 577 1.17 -32.87 -9.41
CA LYS A 577 2.36 -33.67 -9.67
C LYS A 577 3.20 -32.98 -10.73
N VAL A 578 4.52 -32.91 -10.54
CA VAL A 578 5.46 -32.30 -11.48
C VAL A 578 6.60 -33.28 -11.71
N THR A 579 6.81 -33.67 -12.97
CA THR A 579 7.85 -34.64 -13.35
C THR A 579 8.67 -34.18 -14.55
N ASP A 580 9.89 -34.72 -14.63
CA ASP A 580 10.73 -34.73 -15.83
C ASP A 580 10.97 -33.32 -16.40
N LEU A 581 11.27 -32.39 -15.49
CA LEU A 581 11.78 -31.07 -15.82
C LEU A 581 13.31 -31.16 -15.96
N ASP A 582 13.77 -32.03 -16.86
CA ASP A 582 15.17 -32.42 -16.95
C ASP A 582 15.69 -32.60 -18.39
N VAL A 583 14.89 -32.25 -19.39
CA VAL A 583 15.29 -32.24 -20.82
C VAL A 583 16.62 -31.49 -21.04
N ASN A 584 16.85 -30.43 -20.26
CA ASN A 584 18.13 -29.71 -20.17
C ASN A 584 18.28 -29.09 -18.77
N GLY A 585 19.38 -28.40 -18.50
CA GLY A 585 19.62 -27.72 -17.22
C GLY A 585 18.74 -26.49 -17.00
N TYR A 586 18.53 -26.12 -15.74
CA TYR A 586 17.76 -24.93 -15.34
C TYR A 586 16.29 -24.96 -15.77
N PHE A 587 15.61 -26.11 -15.68
CA PHE A 587 14.17 -26.18 -15.91
C PHE A 587 13.45 -25.94 -14.58
N TYR A 588 12.82 -24.76 -14.46
CA TYR A 588 12.15 -24.28 -13.27
C TYR A 588 10.67 -24.73 -13.20
N PHE A 589 10.11 -24.85 -12.00
CA PHE A 589 8.65 -24.90 -11.87
C PHE A 589 8.05 -23.49 -11.94
N PHE A 590 8.46 -22.60 -11.04
CA PHE A 590 8.00 -21.22 -11.00
C PHE A 590 9.13 -20.20 -11.04
N LYS A 591 8.96 -19.16 -11.86
CA LYS A 591 9.89 -18.02 -11.94
C LYS A 591 9.16 -16.69 -11.90
N ALA A 592 9.44 -15.89 -10.86
CA ALA A 592 9.10 -14.47 -10.85
C ALA A 592 10.15 -13.65 -11.61
N ASN A 593 9.70 -12.81 -12.55
CA ASN A 593 10.52 -11.83 -13.24
C ASN A 593 10.54 -10.48 -12.48
N PRO A 594 11.59 -9.66 -12.67
CA PRO A 594 11.68 -8.32 -12.07
C PRO A 594 10.47 -7.44 -12.39
N GLY A 595 10.09 -6.58 -11.45
CA GLY A 595 8.97 -5.66 -11.61
C GLY A 595 7.59 -6.33 -11.52
N THR A 596 7.52 -7.54 -10.97
CA THR A 596 6.27 -8.27 -10.67
C THR A 596 6.18 -8.58 -9.18
N PHE A 597 4.97 -8.64 -8.62
CA PHE A 597 4.78 -8.83 -7.17
C PHE A 597 3.58 -9.73 -6.86
N ALA A 598 3.80 -10.74 -6.02
CA ALA A 598 2.74 -11.61 -5.53
C ALA A 598 2.20 -11.13 -4.18
N ASP A 599 0.88 -10.99 -4.07
CA ASP A 599 0.22 -10.85 -2.76
C ASP A 599 0.34 -12.18 -1.98
N SER A 600 0.17 -13.31 -2.68
CA SER A 600 0.47 -14.62 -2.14
C SER A 600 0.95 -15.65 -3.17
N ILE A 601 1.79 -16.56 -2.70
CA ILE A 601 2.11 -17.82 -3.38
C ILE A 601 1.90 -18.95 -2.39
N GLU A 602 1.19 -20.00 -2.78
CA GLU A 602 1.04 -21.22 -2.00
C GLU A 602 1.29 -22.47 -2.84
N ILE A 603 2.04 -23.42 -2.29
CA ILE A 603 2.22 -24.77 -2.82
C ILE A 603 1.87 -25.76 -1.73
N VAL A 604 0.81 -26.53 -1.96
CA VAL A 604 0.18 -27.39 -0.96
C VAL A 604 -0.03 -28.81 -1.49
N ASP A 605 0.32 -29.81 -0.68
CA ASP A 605 0.04 -31.24 -0.90
C ASP A 605 0.51 -31.77 -2.26
N SER A 606 1.66 -31.29 -2.76
CA SER A 606 2.13 -31.54 -4.12
C SER A 606 3.43 -32.36 -4.19
N GLU A 607 3.64 -33.04 -5.31
CA GLU A 607 4.78 -33.92 -5.58
C GLU A 607 5.64 -33.38 -6.72
N PHE A 608 6.94 -33.28 -6.49
CA PHE A 608 7.93 -32.77 -7.46
C PHE A 608 9.09 -33.75 -7.57
N SER A 609 9.38 -34.24 -8.78
CA SER A 609 10.49 -35.17 -9.03
C SER A 609 11.23 -34.93 -10.34
N ASN A 610 12.55 -35.16 -10.37
CA ASN A 610 13.42 -35.02 -11.56
C ASN A 610 13.40 -33.60 -12.13
N ILE A 611 13.97 -32.64 -11.39
CA ILE A 611 13.91 -31.22 -11.76
C ILE A 611 15.32 -30.62 -11.77
N THR A 612 15.73 -30.01 -12.88
CA THR A 612 17.09 -29.46 -13.03
C THR A 612 17.23 -28.01 -12.58
N GLY A 613 16.14 -27.26 -12.42
CA GLY A 613 16.11 -25.92 -11.85
C GLY A 613 15.46 -25.87 -10.46
N ALA A 614 15.25 -24.66 -9.95
CA ALA A 614 14.54 -24.42 -8.70
C ALA A 614 13.00 -24.59 -8.83
N ILE A 615 12.32 -24.90 -7.71
CA ILE A 615 10.85 -24.94 -7.70
C ILE A 615 10.26 -23.52 -7.65
N LEU A 616 10.74 -22.67 -6.74
CA LEU A 616 10.30 -21.29 -6.60
C LEU A 616 11.49 -20.32 -6.67
N GLN A 617 11.58 -19.57 -7.78
CA GLN A 617 12.60 -18.54 -7.95
C GLN A 617 12.03 -17.13 -7.71
N LEU A 618 12.29 -16.58 -6.51
CA LEU A 618 11.75 -15.30 -6.01
C LEU A 618 12.90 -14.34 -5.62
N ASN A 619 13.96 -14.31 -6.41
CA ASN A 619 15.23 -13.66 -6.09
C ASN A 619 15.77 -12.75 -7.21
N ARG A 620 14.89 -12.13 -7.99
CA ARG A 620 15.29 -11.33 -9.16
C ARG A 620 15.43 -9.84 -8.89
N GLU A 621 14.99 -9.37 -7.73
CA GLU A 621 15.12 -7.98 -7.26
C GLU A 621 16.44 -7.79 -6.48
N VAL A 622 17.58 -7.70 -7.20
CA VAL A 622 18.93 -7.83 -6.62
C VAL A 622 19.69 -6.51 -6.43
N ASP A 623 19.02 -5.37 -6.61
CA ASP A 623 19.67 -4.04 -6.55
C ASP A 623 19.83 -3.50 -5.11
N ASP A 624 19.46 -4.29 -4.10
CA ASP A 624 19.57 -3.95 -2.67
C ASP A 624 18.82 -2.65 -2.26
N LEU A 625 17.70 -2.40 -2.92
CA LEU A 625 16.83 -1.23 -2.67
C LEU A 625 15.59 -1.56 -1.80
N GLY A 626 15.57 -2.72 -1.15
CA GLY A 626 14.44 -3.18 -0.34
C GLY A 626 13.25 -3.73 -1.13
N VAL A 627 13.41 -3.92 -2.45
CA VAL A 627 12.39 -4.51 -3.33
C VAL A 627 12.41 -6.04 -3.20
N TYR A 628 11.24 -6.67 -3.23
CA TYR A 628 11.06 -8.12 -3.18
C TYR A 628 9.85 -8.56 -4.00
N SER A 629 9.66 -9.87 -4.20
CA SER A 629 8.69 -10.40 -5.18
C SER A 629 7.43 -11.06 -4.59
N VAL A 630 7.36 -11.29 -3.27
CA VAL A 630 6.22 -11.96 -2.62
C VAL A 630 5.96 -11.44 -1.22
N GLU A 631 4.71 -11.13 -0.91
CA GLU A 631 4.32 -10.76 0.45
C GLU A 631 4.14 -12.00 1.34
N ASN A 632 3.29 -12.94 0.93
CA ASN A 632 2.97 -14.14 1.71
C ASN A 632 3.32 -15.41 0.94
N LEU A 633 4.13 -16.29 1.54
CA LEU A 633 4.54 -17.56 0.95
C LEU A 633 4.21 -18.73 1.87
N LEU A 634 3.49 -19.72 1.34
CA LEU A 634 3.18 -20.98 2.01
C LEU A 634 3.70 -22.18 1.21
N ILE A 635 4.50 -23.04 1.85
CA ILE A 635 4.96 -24.33 1.30
C ILE A 635 4.59 -25.41 2.30
N SER A 636 3.55 -26.20 2.01
CA SER A 636 2.96 -27.13 2.98
C SER A 636 2.68 -28.52 2.41
N GLY A 637 3.03 -29.59 3.14
CA GLY A 637 2.57 -30.95 2.77
C GLY A 637 3.20 -31.52 1.50
N ASN A 638 4.32 -30.96 1.02
CA ASN A 638 4.88 -31.32 -0.28
C ASN A 638 6.00 -32.37 -0.17
N THR A 639 6.21 -33.12 -1.25
CA THR A 639 7.38 -33.99 -1.43
C THR A 639 8.22 -33.51 -2.60
N PHE A 640 9.51 -33.30 -2.35
CA PHE A 640 10.50 -32.89 -3.35
C PHE A 640 11.58 -33.97 -3.46
N THR A 641 11.80 -34.50 -4.65
CA THR A 641 12.79 -35.56 -4.90
C THR A 641 13.65 -35.21 -6.11
N ASP A 642 14.96 -35.36 -6.01
CA ASP A 642 15.89 -35.14 -7.13
C ASP A 642 15.77 -33.76 -7.80
N VAL A 643 15.71 -32.71 -6.97
CA VAL A 643 15.73 -31.30 -7.42
C VAL A 643 17.18 -30.81 -7.39
N LYS A 644 17.73 -30.40 -8.54
CA LYS A 644 19.14 -30.02 -8.63
C LYS A 644 19.46 -28.68 -7.98
N GLU A 645 18.51 -27.75 -7.94
CA GLU A 645 18.63 -26.45 -7.27
C GLU A 645 17.76 -26.37 -6.00
N GLU A 646 17.36 -25.16 -5.56
CA GLU A 646 16.54 -24.97 -4.37
C GLU A 646 15.06 -25.36 -4.58
N VAL A 647 14.40 -25.80 -3.51
CA VAL A 647 12.93 -25.71 -3.45
C VAL A 647 12.49 -24.25 -3.53
N VAL A 648 13.16 -23.37 -2.80
CA VAL A 648 12.82 -21.95 -2.83
C VAL A 648 14.02 -21.06 -2.58
N THR A 649 14.07 -19.95 -3.32
CA THR A 649 14.96 -18.82 -3.05
C THR A 649 14.13 -17.55 -2.93
N VAL A 650 14.15 -16.91 -1.75
CA VAL A 650 13.52 -15.59 -1.52
C VAL A 650 14.61 -14.56 -1.25
N TYR A 651 14.52 -13.41 -1.91
CA TYR A 651 15.46 -12.30 -1.73
C TYR A 651 14.74 -10.97 -1.49
N ARG A 652 15.16 -10.28 -0.42
CA ARG A 652 14.93 -8.86 -0.16
C ARG A 652 16.23 -8.25 0.35
N GLY A 653 16.98 -7.60 -0.54
CA GLY A 653 18.28 -7.00 -0.19
C GLY A 653 18.18 -5.56 0.32
N GLY A 654 19.29 -5.04 0.84
CA GLY A 654 19.41 -3.66 1.30
C GLY A 654 19.05 -3.44 2.77
N THR A 655 18.85 -2.17 3.13
CA THR A 655 18.59 -1.74 4.52
C THR A 655 17.23 -1.05 4.70
N ASP A 656 16.30 -1.25 3.76
CA ASP A 656 14.96 -0.69 3.85
C ASP A 656 14.14 -1.30 5.00
N GLU A 657 13.37 -0.46 5.70
CA GLU A 657 12.47 -0.85 6.80
C GLU A 657 11.01 -0.40 6.55
N SER A 658 10.71 0.02 5.32
CA SER A 658 9.41 0.57 4.91
C SER A 658 8.41 -0.51 4.45
N THR A 659 8.78 -1.79 4.54
CA THR A 659 7.99 -2.93 4.04
C THR A 659 7.64 -3.91 5.17
N PHE A 660 6.75 -4.87 4.88
CA PHE A 660 6.28 -5.84 5.89
C PHE A 660 6.82 -7.25 5.66
N GLY A 661 6.82 -7.70 4.40
CA GLY A 661 7.25 -9.02 4.01
C GLY A 661 8.73 -9.09 3.56
N PRO A 662 9.17 -10.24 3.04
CA PRO A 662 8.37 -11.47 2.89
C PRO A 662 7.97 -12.12 4.22
N MET A 663 6.80 -12.75 4.22
CA MET A 663 6.28 -13.61 5.30
C MET A 663 6.16 -15.04 4.78
N VAL A 664 6.98 -15.94 5.33
CA VAL A 664 7.16 -17.29 4.79
C VAL A 664 6.79 -18.33 5.85
N THR A 665 5.98 -19.30 5.44
CA THR A 665 5.67 -20.50 6.23
C THR A 665 6.02 -21.75 5.42
N VAL A 666 6.87 -22.60 5.98
CA VAL A 666 7.23 -23.92 5.44
C VAL A 666 6.84 -24.96 6.47
N LYS A 667 5.97 -25.90 6.12
CA LYS A 667 5.57 -26.95 7.08
C LYS A 667 5.26 -28.29 6.44
N ASP A 668 5.48 -29.36 7.19
CA ASP A 668 5.02 -30.70 6.83
C ASP A 668 5.55 -31.17 5.45
N ASN A 669 6.78 -30.78 5.06
CA ASN A 669 7.36 -31.18 3.77
C ASN A 669 8.41 -32.29 3.92
N THR A 670 8.73 -32.98 2.83
CA THR A 670 9.86 -33.90 2.73
C THR A 670 10.73 -33.56 1.53
N LEU A 671 12.02 -33.38 1.76
CA LEU A 671 13.04 -33.11 0.75
C LEU A 671 13.99 -34.30 0.67
N THR A 672 14.22 -34.82 -0.54
CA THR A 672 15.17 -35.90 -0.81
C THR A 672 16.05 -35.55 -2.00
N ASN A 673 17.37 -35.52 -1.81
CA ASN A 673 18.33 -35.16 -2.86
C ASN A 673 18.05 -33.80 -3.52
N VAL A 674 17.87 -32.76 -2.70
CA VAL A 674 17.59 -31.39 -3.13
C VAL A 674 18.83 -30.51 -3.03
N GLY A 675 19.08 -29.64 -4.02
CA GLY A 675 20.09 -28.57 -3.96
C GLY A 675 21.55 -29.01 -4.13
N LYS A 676 21.78 -30.26 -4.58
CA LYS A 676 23.12 -30.86 -4.76
C LYS A 676 23.63 -30.81 -6.20
N GLY A 677 22.97 -30.08 -7.10
CA GLY A 677 23.35 -29.98 -8.51
C GLY A 677 24.71 -29.29 -8.70
N PRO A 678 25.57 -29.74 -9.65
CA PRO A 678 26.90 -29.18 -9.85
C PRO A 678 26.90 -27.75 -10.42
N THR A 679 25.78 -27.31 -10.96
CA THR A 679 25.58 -25.98 -11.56
C THR A 679 24.90 -24.98 -10.62
N HIS A 680 24.59 -25.43 -9.41
CA HIS A 680 23.88 -24.68 -8.37
C HIS A 680 24.79 -23.66 -7.70
N ARG A 681 24.31 -22.43 -7.48
CA ARG A 681 25.15 -21.32 -7.00
C ARG A 681 25.00 -21.00 -5.51
N SER A 682 23.86 -21.30 -4.89
CA SER A 682 23.65 -21.00 -3.47
C SER A 682 24.18 -22.08 -2.53
N ALA A 683 24.43 -23.29 -3.05
CA ALA A 683 24.75 -24.48 -2.25
C ALA A 683 23.69 -24.82 -1.18
N ALA A 684 22.45 -24.34 -1.35
CA ALA A 684 21.34 -24.53 -0.41
C ALA A 684 20.21 -25.38 -1.01
N SER A 685 19.40 -26.00 -0.16
CA SER A 685 18.11 -26.62 -0.56
C SER A 685 16.93 -25.65 -0.43
N MET A 686 17.06 -24.68 0.48
CA MET A 686 16.19 -23.50 0.60
C MET A 686 17.05 -22.31 1.02
N TYR A 687 16.82 -21.15 0.43
CA TYR A 687 17.60 -19.94 0.69
C TYR A 687 16.69 -18.74 0.97
N PHE A 688 16.85 -18.13 2.14
CA PHE A 688 16.04 -16.99 2.59
C PHE A 688 16.94 -15.80 2.93
N HIS A 689 16.86 -14.74 2.12
CA HIS A 689 17.58 -13.48 2.35
C HIS A 689 16.59 -12.35 2.63
N GLY A 690 16.72 -11.73 3.80
CA GLY A 690 15.93 -10.56 4.20
C GLY A 690 14.46 -10.80 4.48
N VAL A 691 14.06 -12.08 4.66
CA VAL A 691 12.71 -12.47 5.08
C VAL A 691 12.42 -11.92 6.47
N GLN A 692 11.27 -11.25 6.62
CA GLN A 692 10.90 -10.53 7.86
C GLN A 692 10.17 -11.41 8.87
N LYS A 693 9.51 -12.46 8.39
CA LYS A 693 8.90 -13.51 9.21
C LYS A 693 9.08 -14.86 8.53
N LEU A 694 9.78 -15.78 9.17
CA LEU A 694 10.00 -17.15 8.69
C LEU A 694 9.58 -18.14 9.78
N ASN A 695 8.67 -19.05 9.43
CA ASN A 695 8.34 -20.21 10.25
C ASN A 695 8.58 -21.49 9.46
N ILE A 696 9.47 -22.36 9.94
CA ILE A 696 9.72 -23.69 9.37
C ILE A 696 9.37 -24.73 10.43
N SER A 697 8.48 -25.67 10.11
CA SER A 697 8.11 -26.72 11.05
C SER A 697 7.92 -28.10 10.41
N ASN A 698 8.12 -29.17 11.19
CA ASN A 698 7.75 -30.55 10.82
C ASN A 698 8.25 -30.96 9.42
N THR A 699 9.46 -30.56 9.04
CA THR A 699 9.97 -30.76 7.67
C THR A 699 11.24 -31.59 7.71
N ASN A 700 11.34 -32.57 6.80
CA ASN A 700 12.44 -33.53 6.77
C ASN A 700 13.35 -33.28 5.56
N TRP A 701 14.65 -33.17 5.80
CA TRP A 701 15.70 -33.15 4.79
C TRP A 701 16.44 -34.47 4.79
N ASN A 702 16.45 -35.14 3.65
CA ASN A 702 17.18 -36.38 3.44
C ASN A 702 18.17 -36.18 2.29
N ASP A 703 19.45 -36.45 2.54
CA ASP A 703 20.50 -36.38 1.54
C ASP A 703 20.45 -35.08 0.71
N SER A 704 20.20 -33.94 1.35
CA SER A 704 19.97 -32.65 0.66
C SER A 704 21.05 -31.63 1.03
N ALA A 705 21.10 -30.51 0.31
CA ALA A 705 21.87 -29.35 0.68
C ALA A 705 21.26 -28.68 1.93
N PRO A 706 22.03 -27.88 2.70
CA PRO A 706 21.54 -27.24 3.91
C PRO A 706 20.46 -26.19 3.65
N LEU A 707 19.73 -25.83 4.70
CA LEU A 707 18.95 -24.59 4.76
C LEU A 707 19.91 -23.41 4.99
N THR A 708 19.74 -22.34 4.21
CA THR A 708 20.57 -21.13 4.33
C THR A 708 19.72 -19.89 4.63
N LEU A 709 20.14 -19.14 5.64
CA LEU A 709 19.51 -17.92 6.13
C LEU A 709 20.47 -16.74 5.99
N TYR A 710 19.96 -15.62 5.52
CA TYR A 710 20.64 -14.33 5.56
C TYR A 710 19.69 -13.30 6.18
N LEU A 711 19.85 -13.08 7.48
CA LEU A 711 19.02 -12.19 8.29
C LEU A 711 19.52 -10.75 8.10
N THR A 712 18.60 -9.86 7.73
CA THR A 712 18.85 -8.43 7.52
C THR A 712 18.28 -7.60 8.66
N ASN A 713 18.35 -6.27 8.55
CA ASN A 713 17.67 -5.36 9.47
C ASN A 713 16.13 -5.52 9.46
N GLY A 714 15.47 -4.84 10.41
CA GLY A 714 14.01 -4.86 10.57
C GLY A 714 13.50 -5.75 11.70
N ASP A 715 14.39 -6.34 12.50
CA ASP A 715 14.11 -7.32 13.56
C ASP A 715 13.29 -8.52 13.02
N PRO A 716 13.85 -9.26 12.05
CA PRO A 716 13.17 -10.41 11.46
C PRO A 716 12.93 -11.47 12.53
N VAL A 717 11.80 -12.18 12.42
CA VAL A 717 11.47 -13.29 13.31
C VAL A 717 11.58 -14.59 12.55
N THR A 718 12.56 -15.41 12.93
CA THR A 718 12.77 -16.74 12.34
C THR A 718 12.63 -17.81 13.42
N VAL A 719 11.69 -18.74 13.20
CA VAL A 719 11.40 -19.87 14.09
C VAL A 719 11.49 -21.17 13.28
N ILE A 720 12.26 -22.14 13.78
CA ILE A 720 12.50 -23.43 13.14
C ILE A 720 12.25 -24.55 14.16
N GLU A 721 11.27 -25.42 13.92
CA GLU A 721 10.83 -26.39 14.91
C GLU A 721 10.61 -27.79 14.32
N ASN A 722 11.01 -28.84 15.03
CA ASN A 722 10.75 -30.23 14.65
C ASN A 722 11.23 -30.53 13.21
N VAL A 723 12.52 -30.29 12.96
CA VAL A 723 13.15 -30.51 11.65
C VAL A 723 14.17 -31.63 11.77
N GLU A 724 14.10 -32.62 10.88
CA GLU A 724 15.08 -33.70 10.79
C GLU A 724 15.97 -33.48 9.56
N MET A 725 17.29 -33.45 9.75
CA MET A 725 18.27 -33.30 8.67
C MET A 725 19.20 -34.51 8.63
N LYS A 726 18.88 -35.47 7.77
CA LYS A 726 19.66 -36.70 7.58
C LYS A 726 20.61 -36.57 6.40
N ASN A 727 21.90 -36.92 6.59
CA ASN A 727 22.96 -36.78 5.58
C ASN A 727 22.95 -35.39 4.89
N THR A 728 22.63 -34.36 5.68
CA THR A 728 22.42 -32.99 5.25
C THR A 728 23.20 -32.09 6.19
N ASP A 729 23.96 -31.15 5.65
CA ASP A 729 24.75 -30.23 6.45
C ASP A 729 23.86 -29.36 7.36
N LYS A 730 24.47 -28.83 8.42
CA LYS A 730 23.77 -27.97 9.38
C LYS A 730 23.21 -26.70 8.73
N ILE A 731 22.17 -26.13 9.36
CA ILE A 731 21.63 -24.81 9.00
C ILE A 731 22.78 -23.80 8.93
N GLN A 732 22.84 -23.03 7.84
CA GLN A 732 23.82 -21.98 7.62
C GLN A 732 23.14 -20.62 7.79
N ALA A 733 23.70 -19.77 8.65
CA ALA A 733 23.19 -18.42 8.87
C ALA A 733 24.34 -17.42 8.99
N ASN A 734 24.09 -16.15 8.66
CA ASN A 734 25.06 -15.06 8.84
C ASN A 734 25.19 -14.61 10.30
N ASN A 735 24.22 -14.90 11.16
CA ASN A 735 24.23 -14.69 12.61
C ASN A 735 23.27 -15.68 13.31
N ASP A 736 23.17 -15.60 14.63
CA ASP A 736 22.38 -16.50 15.47
C ASP A 736 21.00 -15.94 15.86
N ASP A 737 20.49 -14.92 15.15
CA ASP A 737 19.21 -14.25 15.46
C ASP A 737 17.97 -15.06 14.99
N TYR A 738 17.97 -16.36 15.24
CA TYR A 738 16.86 -17.27 14.97
C TYR A 738 16.66 -18.26 16.10
N GLN A 739 15.44 -18.77 16.23
CA GLN A 739 15.09 -19.77 17.24
C GLN A 739 14.97 -21.14 16.58
N SER A 740 15.62 -22.14 17.17
CA SER A 740 15.53 -23.54 16.72
C SER A 740 15.18 -24.47 17.88
N THR A 741 14.16 -25.30 17.71
CA THR A 741 13.73 -26.30 18.71
C THR A 741 13.55 -27.66 18.04
N ASN A 742 14.06 -28.74 18.66
CA ASN A 742 13.97 -30.11 18.12
C ASN A 742 14.47 -30.24 16.66
N VAL A 743 15.64 -29.65 16.38
CA VAL A 743 16.32 -29.83 15.09
C VAL A 743 17.38 -30.92 15.23
N THR A 744 17.24 -32.04 14.53
CA THR A 744 18.17 -33.18 14.58
C THR A 744 19.02 -33.25 13.32
N TYR A 745 20.26 -33.73 13.48
CA TYR A 745 21.23 -33.92 12.40
C TYR A 745 21.79 -35.35 12.50
N ASP A 746 21.43 -36.21 11.55
CA ASP A 746 21.74 -37.64 11.56
C ASP A 746 22.59 -38.09 10.37
#